data_AF-A0A0L0D441-F1
#
_entry.id   AF-A0A0L0D441-F1
#
_cell.length_a   1.000
_cell.length_b   1.000
_cell.length_c   1.000
_cell.angle_alpha   90.00
_cell.angle_beta   90.00
_cell.angle_gamma   90.00
#
_symmetry.space_group_name_H-M   'P 1'
#
loop_
_entity.id
_entity.type
_entity.pdbx_description
1 polymer ?
#
loop_
_entity_poly.entity_id
_entity_poly.type
_entity_poly.pdbx_seq_one_letter_code
_entity_poly.pdbx_strand_id
1 'polypeptide(L)'
;MSHGSGRHRVYATGTQDRYTSDKTPASSPTGKKLLSYIAENVIGANARFATAFGTRSLVYADYTASGRSLAFIEDYIRSHVLPLYGNSHSSNSATSMQSTLFLHEAREMILKAVNGNRDTDVALFTGPGSTSAIHKMVSALGLVAPLESSTSIGNDDGDAQAVVFVSLLDHHSNILPWRESSASVVTIGVNEAGELDMAQLAEELRAHAAADRLLIGSFPAASNVTGRLVDTEAVTKLLHAHGALAFWDYATAAPYADIDMNPISAAADTFKDAIFISSHKFVGGPSAPGILVAKQALFDKLPRSCAPGGGTVFWVTADDHAYLDDIEYREEGGTPDIVGAIRAGLAFQLKSAVGGELIASRESELVAQAVAVLGAEPNVTLLGESPHHEEHHLALFSLLIAVPGLPTETPMFLHYNFVTVLLNDLFGIQVRGGCVCAGPLGAHLVGLTLDEIKAYVVAMEEDNEFEVLKPGFTRFNLPYFASPDEVGYILDALVFVARHGHAFLPLYKFIGHTAEWIHVGKARAFQRTWLQAISYSSGAMAYPDSPASQPPASTELAALRASYMAEAHSLREQLERKPPAVADQSALFTTHGTDAIRWFLLPYEAATLLRGEPLPALPPHRVRPRTYMGDSREAKKAPEDAIANSAAADIAAEMMLAMDGADWEADEVAQLPPCPARTPATALEAKLASATVRKPPRKLMNAVTKAIRMFGMIREGDRILVGVSGGKDSLTMLHTLLALQRRWPVKYEIGAVTVDPQTEAYDPSVLIPYMAALGVPYFYEKEDLIEQAKTNQDGGAVTSICSWCSRMKRGMIYTAMRREGYNVLAFGQHLDDFAESFIMSALFNGKLNTMKAHYTVDAGDLRVIRPMAFARESALRDFAYASGLPQVLAAQEAIHPHVFSNLKRALIPLMGADADTIAATS
;
A
#
# COMPACT_ATOMS: atom_id res chain seq x y z
N MET A 1 5.01 41.42 -22.60
CA MET A 1 6.34 41.81 -23.08
C MET A 1 7.20 40.56 -23.14
N SER A 2 7.62 40.17 -24.34
CA SER A 2 8.50 39.02 -24.61
C SER A 2 9.89 39.28 -24.01
N HIS A 3 10.26 38.61 -22.93
CA HIS A 3 11.60 38.70 -22.35
C HIS A 3 12.20 37.29 -22.19
N GLY A 4 12.98 36.90 -23.20
CA GLY A 4 14.23 36.15 -23.05
C GLY A 4 14.20 34.72 -22.50
N SER A 5 13.84 33.74 -23.32
CA SER A 5 14.09 32.29 -23.13
C SER A 5 15.58 31.88 -23.25
N GLY A 6 16.51 32.80 -23.03
CA GLY A 6 17.91 32.66 -23.46
C GLY A 6 18.94 32.27 -22.39
N ARG A 7 18.57 32.09 -21.11
CA ARG A 7 19.56 31.95 -20.02
C ARG A 7 19.72 30.56 -19.40
N HIS A 8 18.89 29.57 -19.74
CA HIS A 8 19.03 28.19 -19.25
C HIS A 8 19.46 27.17 -20.32
N ARG A 9 19.60 27.57 -21.59
CA ARG A 9 19.94 26.69 -22.73
C ARG A 9 21.44 26.70 -23.13
N VAL A 10 22.37 26.91 -22.20
CA VAL A 10 23.79 27.18 -22.55
C VAL A 10 24.70 25.93 -22.58
N TYR A 11 24.27 24.76 -22.10
CA TYR A 11 25.20 23.62 -21.96
C TYR A 11 25.16 22.55 -23.07
N ALA A 12 24.44 22.79 -24.17
CA ALA A 12 24.40 21.88 -25.33
C ALA A 12 25.24 22.37 -26.53
N THR A 13 26.40 22.97 -26.29
CA THR A 13 27.32 23.41 -27.36
C THR A 13 28.72 22.82 -27.18
N GLY A 14 28.78 21.49 -27.11
CA GLY A 14 30.02 20.73 -27.25
C GLY A 14 29.73 19.52 -28.12
N THR A 15 30.10 19.60 -29.40
CA THR A 15 30.07 18.51 -30.40
C THR A 15 28.82 17.63 -30.37
N GLN A 16 27.90 17.90 -31.30
CA GLN A 16 26.99 16.88 -31.85
C GLN A 16 27.81 15.76 -32.49
N ASP A 17 28.48 14.93 -31.69
CA ASP A 17 28.58 13.53 -32.05
C ASP A 17 27.16 13.02 -31.88
N ARG A 18 26.45 12.96 -33.01
CA ARG A 18 25.32 12.05 -33.15
C ARG A 18 25.86 10.69 -32.73
N TYR A 19 25.69 10.32 -31.47
CA TYR A 19 25.79 8.94 -31.06
C TYR A 19 24.64 8.23 -31.78
N THR A 20 24.94 7.76 -33.00
CA THR A 20 24.07 6.88 -33.75
C THR A 20 23.61 5.78 -32.80
N SER A 21 22.31 5.55 -32.76
CA SER A 21 21.74 4.32 -32.23
C SER A 21 22.18 3.19 -33.17
N ASP A 22 23.47 2.87 -33.15
CA ASP A 22 23.89 1.56 -33.63
C ASP A 22 23.27 0.58 -32.65
N LYS A 23 22.09 0.06 -33.02
CA LYS A 23 21.50 -1.11 -32.39
C LYS A 23 22.58 -2.17 -32.44
N THR A 24 23.20 -2.41 -31.29
CA THR A 24 24.25 -3.42 -31.17
C THR A 24 23.63 -4.75 -31.60
N PRO A 25 24.06 -5.37 -32.70
CA PRO A 25 23.41 -6.57 -33.21
C PRO A 25 23.49 -7.68 -32.16
N ALA A 26 22.46 -8.55 -32.08
CA ALA A 26 22.40 -9.70 -31.15
C ALA A 26 23.67 -10.59 -31.13
N SER A 27 24.49 -10.56 -32.18
CA SER A 27 25.75 -11.30 -32.30
C SER A 27 26.99 -10.57 -31.77
N SER A 28 26.85 -9.37 -31.19
CA SER A 28 27.99 -8.58 -30.72
C SER A 28 28.78 -9.33 -29.63
N PRO A 29 30.07 -9.62 -29.85
CA PRO A 29 30.93 -10.25 -28.85
C PRO A 29 31.01 -9.45 -27.54
N THR A 30 30.74 -8.14 -27.60
CA THR A 30 30.74 -7.24 -26.45
C THR A 30 29.53 -7.47 -25.55
N GLY A 31 28.32 -7.61 -26.12
CA GLY A 31 27.09 -7.84 -25.35
C GLY A 31 27.15 -9.14 -24.54
N LYS A 32 27.64 -10.23 -25.16
CA LYS A 32 27.82 -11.52 -24.47
C LYS A 32 28.82 -11.45 -23.31
N LYS A 33 29.93 -10.71 -23.48
CA LYS A 33 30.89 -10.48 -22.40
C LYS A 33 30.29 -9.66 -21.25
N LEU A 34 29.42 -8.70 -21.57
CA LEU A 34 28.72 -7.90 -20.56
C LEU A 34 27.79 -8.77 -19.69
N LEU A 35 27.16 -9.83 -20.22
CA LEU A 35 26.35 -10.73 -19.41
C LEU A 35 27.16 -11.36 -18.27
N SER A 36 28.32 -11.95 -18.58
CA SER A 36 29.23 -12.50 -17.57
C SER A 36 29.75 -11.43 -16.63
N TYR A 37 30.11 -10.25 -17.16
CA TYR A 37 30.58 -9.14 -16.35
C TYR A 37 29.53 -8.64 -15.35
N ILE A 38 28.25 -8.57 -15.75
CA ILE A 38 27.13 -8.23 -14.86
C ILE A 38 27.02 -9.30 -13.76
N ALA A 39 26.96 -10.57 -14.13
CA ALA A 39 26.80 -11.67 -13.17
C ALA A 39 27.91 -11.71 -12.11
N GLU A 40 29.15 -11.45 -12.51
CA GLU A 40 30.33 -11.43 -11.63
C GLU A 40 30.35 -10.21 -10.69
N ASN A 41 29.66 -9.12 -11.03
CA ASN A 41 29.71 -7.85 -10.30
C ASN A 41 28.43 -7.55 -9.51
N VAL A 42 27.48 -8.49 -9.43
CA VAL A 42 26.31 -8.35 -8.55
C VAL A 42 26.77 -8.33 -7.09
N ILE A 43 26.56 -7.21 -6.41
CA ILE A 43 26.94 -7.04 -5.00
C ILE A 43 26.17 -8.07 -4.17
N GLY A 44 26.90 -8.86 -3.37
CA GLY A 44 26.35 -9.89 -2.49
C GLY A 44 25.85 -11.16 -3.19
N ALA A 45 26.11 -11.34 -4.49
CA ALA A 45 25.89 -12.62 -5.14
C ALA A 45 26.73 -13.70 -4.47
N ASN A 46 26.16 -14.90 -4.30
CA ASN A 46 26.82 -16.02 -3.63
C ASN A 46 27.28 -15.74 -2.20
N ALA A 47 26.77 -14.68 -1.56
CA ALA A 47 27.01 -14.41 -0.16
C ALA A 47 26.52 -15.60 0.68
N ARG A 48 27.31 -16.01 1.67
CA ARG A 48 27.02 -17.20 2.47
C ARG A 48 26.25 -16.82 3.73
N PHE A 49 25.11 -17.44 3.96
CA PHE A 49 24.29 -17.19 5.15
C PHE A 49 23.85 -18.50 5.80
N ALA A 50 23.54 -18.45 7.10
CA ALA A 50 23.11 -19.62 7.83
C ALA A 50 21.60 -19.87 7.67
N THR A 51 21.25 -21.13 7.45
CA THR A 51 19.88 -21.63 7.33
C THR A 51 19.62 -22.74 8.34
N ALA A 52 18.40 -23.25 8.39
CA ALA A 52 18.08 -24.43 9.18
C ALA A 52 18.94 -25.66 8.79
N PHE A 53 19.44 -25.77 7.56
CA PHE A 53 20.26 -26.91 7.12
C PHE A 53 21.75 -26.57 7.01
N GLY A 54 22.19 -25.50 7.67
CA GLY A 54 23.57 -25.05 7.68
C GLY A 54 23.82 -23.90 6.71
N THR A 55 25.08 -23.66 6.35
CA THR A 55 25.43 -22.51 5.51
C THR A 55 25.02 -22.75 4.05
N ARG A 56 24.31 -21.80 3.45
CA ARG A 56 23.93 -21.79 2.04
C ARG A 56 24.50 -20.57 1.31
N SER A 57 24.77 -20.74 0.02
CA SER A 57 25.17 -19.67 -0.87
C SER A 57 23.93 -19.01 -1.46
N LEU A 58 23.85 -17.69 -1.41
CA LEU A 58 22.70 -16.93 -1.92
C LEU A 58 22.61 -17.03 -3.44
N VAL A 59 21.48 -17.53 -3.92
CA VAL A 59 21.05 -17.51 -5.32
C VAL A 59 19.77 -16.68 -5.41
N TYR A 60 19.79 -15.57 -6.14
CA TYR A 60 18.67 -14.63 -6.18
C TYR A 60 17.81 -14.85 -7.43
N ALA A 61 16.54 -15.24 -7.25
CA ALA A 61 15.59 -15.51 -8.32
C ALA A 61 14.30 -14.67 -8.17
N ASP A 62 14.44 -13.43 -7.64
CA ASP A 62 13.35 -12.45 -7.45
C ASP A 62 13.70 -11.05 -8.01
N TYR A 63 14.49 -10.98 -9.08
CA TYR A 63 14.82 -9.72 -9.79
C TYR A 63 13.59 -8.96 -10.29
N THR A 64 12.46 -9.63 -10.52
CA THR A 64 11.19 -8.97 -10.87
C THR A 64 10.65 -8.10 -9.73
N ALA A 65 10.94 -8.42 -8.47
CA ALA A 65 10.58 -7.56 -7.35
C ALA A 65 11.52 -6.34 -7.28
N SER A 66 12.82 -6.57 -7.35
CA SER A 66 13.84 -5.52 -7.39
C SER A 66 15.13 -6.09 -7.98
N GLY A 67 15.84 -5.28 -8.75
CA GLY A 67 17.20 -5.60 -9.17
C GLY A 67 18.18 -5.63 -8.00
N ARG A 68 19.43 -5.96 -8.30
CA ARG A 68 20.55 -5.95 -7.35
C ARG A 68 21.56 -4.88 -7.77
N SER A 69 22.24 -4.26 -6.81
CA SER A 69 23.30 -3.27 -7.10
C SER A 69 24.52 -3.93 -7.73
N LEU A 70 25.26 -3.17 -8.54
CA LEU A 70 26.46 -3.61 -9.25
C LEU A 70 27.68 -2.89 -8.69
N ALA A 71 28.76 -3.65 -8.42
CA ALA A 71 29.97 -3.13 -7.80
C ALA A 71 30.56 -1.95 -8.58
N PHE A 72 30.70 -2.08 -9.90
CA PHE A 72 31.30 -1.04 -10.74
C PHE A 72 30.44 0.25 -10.83
N ILE A 73 29.11 0.15 -10.76
CA ILE A 73 28.23 1.33 -10.72
C ILE A 73 28.39 2.05 -9.39
N GLU A 74 28.34 1.31 -8.27
CA GLU A 74 28.49 1.91 -6.94
C GLU A 74 29.92 2.45 -6.72
N ASP A 75 30.94 1.81 -7.28
CA ASP A 75 32.32 2.31 -7.25
C ASP A 75 32.47 3.60 -8.06
N TYR A 76 31.81 3.71 -9.21
CA TYR A 76 31.78 4.95 -9.99
C TYR A 76 31.05 6.06 -9.24
N ILE A 77 29.88 5.77 -8.66
CA ILE A 77 29.14 6.73 -7.84
C ILE A 77 29.99 7.21 -6.66
N ARG A 78 30.59 6.27 -5.92
CA ARG A 78 31.45 6.58 -4.77
C ARG A 78 32.65 7.44 -5.15
N SER A 79 33.29 7.16 -6.28
CA SER A 79 34.60 7.73 -6.62
C SER A 79 34.55 8.94 -7.56
N HIS A 80 33.47 9.11 -8.32
CA HIS A 80 33.35 10.18 -9.34
C HIS A 80 32.13 11.06 -9.15
N VAL A 81 31.01 10.52 -8.64
CA VAL A 81 29.77 11.30 -8.46
C VAL A 81 29.76 11.99 -7.10
N LEU A 82 29.88 11.23 -6.00
CA LEU A 82 29.79 11.77 -4.64
C LEU A 82 30.86 12.82 -4.29
N PRO A 83 32.13 12.72 -4.75
CA PRO A 83 33.13 13.75 -4.45
C PRO A 83 32.82 15.13 -5.04
N LEU A 84 32.06 15.18 -6.13
CA LEU A 84 31.63 16.42 -6.80
C LEU A 84 30.17 16.76 -6.54
N TYR A 85 29.53 16.08 -5.57
CA TYR A 85 28.13 16.31 -5.25
C TYR A 85 27.90 17.73 -4.71
N GLY A 86 26.89 18.40 -5.26
CA GLY A 86 26.34 19.66 -4.80
C GLY A 86 24.86 19.72 -5.15
N ASN A 87 24.06 20.45 -4.36
CA ASN A 87 22.65 20.63 -4.66
C ASN A 87 22.49 21.24 -6.08
N SER A 88 21.49 20.79 -6.84
CA SER A 88 21.19 21.29 -8.18
C SER A 88 20.68 22.75 -8.13
N HIS A 89 20.44 23.37 -9.28
CA HIS A 89 19.89 24.74 -9.42
C HIS A 89 20.87 25.90 -9.20
N SER A 90 22.18 25.65 -9.10
CA SER A 90 23.23 26.67 -9.19
C SER A 90 24.29 26.29 -10.21
N SER A 91 24.67 27.22 -11.08
CA SER A 91 25.67 27.00 -12.12
C SER A 91 27.03 27.60 -11.78
N ASN A 92 27.19 28.19 -10.59
CA ASN A 92 28.37 28.99 -10.28
C ASN A 92 29.48 28.23 -9.55
N SER A 93 29.15 27.15 -8.83
CA SER A 93 30.13 26.31 -8.15
C SER A 93 30.39 25.04 -8.93
N ALA A 94 31.63 24.54 -8.89
CA ALA A 94 32.02 23.32 -9.61
C ALA A 94 31.15 22.11 -9.22
N THR A 95 30.80 21.96 -7.95
CA THR A 95 30.00 20.83 -7.46
C THR A 95 28.53 20.91 -7.89
N SER A 96 27.92 22.09 -7.82
CA SER A 96 26.52 22.28 -8.24
C SER A 96 26.38 22.21 -9.76
N MET A 97 27.35 22.77 -10.50
CA MET A 97 27.44 22.64 -11.95
C MET A 97 27.57 21.17 -12.36
N GLN A 98 28.53 20.43 -11.79
CA GLN A 98 28.77 19.04 -12.16
C GLN A 98 27.55 18.15 -11.86
N SER A 99 26.93 18.33 -10.68
CA SER A 99 25.73 17.55 -10.31
C SER A 99 24.55 17.83 -11.24
N THR A 100 24.38 19.10 -11.65
CA THR A 100 23.35 19.50 -12.63
C THR A 100 23.62 18.88 -14.01
N LEU A 101 24.88 18.87 -14.46
CA LEU A 101 25.26 18.23 -15.74
C LEU A 101 25.00 16.73 -15.72
N PHE A 102 25.41 16.03 -14.66
CA PHE A 102 25.14 14.59 -14.54
C PHE A 102 23.64 14.27 -14.51
N LEU A 103 22.83 15.13 -13.87
CA LEU A 103 21.38 14.98 -13.86
C LEU A 103 20.80 15.10 -15.29
N HIS A 104 21.24 16.09 -16.06
CA HIS A 104 20.83 16.26 -17.45
C HIS A 104 21.29 15.10 -18.33
N GLU A 105 22.55 14.66 -18.20
CA GLU A 105 23.07 13.50 -18.92
C GLU A 105 22.27 12.23 -18.61
N ALA A 106 21.90 12.01 -17.35
CA ALA A 106 21.06 10.88 -16.96
C ALA A 106 19.70 10.91 -17.67
N ARG A 107 19.04 12.08 -17.77
CA ARG A 107 17.80 12.23 -18.54
C ARG A 107 18.00 11.91 -20.02
N GLU A 108 19.08 12.40 -20.62
CA GLU A 108 19.37 12.13 -22.03
C GLU A 108 19.62 10.65 -22.30
N MET A 109 20.34 9.97 -21.40
CA MET A 109 20.53 8.52 -21.50
C MET A 109 19.20 7.79 -21.48
N ILE A 110 18.29 8.19 -20.60
CA ILE A 110 16.95 7.58 -20.47
C ILE A 110 16.09 7.88 -21.70
N LEU A 111 15.96 9.15 -22.09
CA LEU A 111 15.19 9.55 -23.27
C LEU A 111 15.69 8.80 -24.51
N LYS A 112 17.01 8.74 -24.73
CA LYS A 112 17.58 7.98 -25.83
C LYS A 112 17.23 6.49 -25.75
N ALA A 113 17.35 5.88 -24.57
CA ALA A 113 17.09 4.45 -24.38
C ALA A 113 15.62 4.05 -24.58
N VAL A 114 14.69 4.99 -24.42
CA VAL A 114 13.25 4.76 -24.65
C VAL A 114 12.75 5.29 -25.99
N ASN A 115 13.64 5.73 -26.88
CA ASN A 115 13.29 6.42 -28.13
C ASN A 115 12.40 7.67 -27.91
N GLY A 116 12.66 8.41 -26.83
CA GLY A 116 12.03 9.69 -26.50
C GLY A 116 12.61 10.85 -27.34
N ASN A 117 11.75 11.78 -27.71
CA ASN A 117 12.13 13.01 -28.43
C ASN A 117 12.07 14.20 -27.48
N ARG A 118 13.22 14.80 -27.15
CA ARG A 118 13.32 15.96 -26.22
C ARG A 118 12.53 17.20 -26.68
N ASP A 119 12.19 17.32 -27.96
CA ASP A 119 11.37 18.45 -28.44
C ASP A 119 9.88 18.25 -28.15
N THR A 120 9.42 17.02 -27.92
CA THR A 120 7.99 16.70 -27.70
C THR A 120 7.71 15.98 -26.38
N ASP A 121 8.75 15.43 -25.75
CA ASP A 121 8.67 14.55 -24.60
C ASP A 121 9.50 15.13 -23.46
N VAL A 122 9.12 14.79 -22.23
CA VAL A 122 9.85 15.11 -21.00
C VAL A 122 10.11 13.83 -20.22
N ALA A 123 11.26 13.75 -19.56
CA ALA A 123 11.56 12.69 -18.61
C ALA A 123 11.59 13.28 -17.21
N LEU A 124 10.73 12.83 -16.31
CA LEU A 124 10.64 13.28 -14.93
C LEU A 124 11.13 12.17 -13.98
N PHE A 125 12.02 12.52 -13.07
CA PHE A 125 12.39 11.73 -11.92
C PHE A 125 11.35 11.98 -10.83
N THR A 126 10.69 10.92 -10.42
CA THR A 126 9.60 10.96 -9.45
C THR A 126 10.06 10.34 -8.13
N GLY A 127 9.12 9.94 -7.29
CA GLY A 127 9.40 9.21 -6.06
C GLY A 127 9.71 7.72 -6.28
N PRO A 128 9.42 6.83 -5.32
CA PRO A 128 9.71 5.41 -5.43
C PRO A 128 8.87 4.68 -6.49
N GLY A 129 9.55 4.16 -7.53
CA GLY A 129 8.97 3.26 -8.52
C GLY A 129 7.92 3.90 -9.44
N SER A 130 7.30 3.08 -10.30
CA SER A 130 6.26 3.53 -11.24
C SER A 130 5.02 4.06 -10.52
N THR A 131 4.74 3.62 -9.29
CA THR A 131 3.65 4.13 -8.45
C THR A 131 3.70 5.66 -8.34
N SER A 132 4.87 6.24 -8.06
CA SER A 132 5.01 7.70 -7.98
C SER A 132 4.85 8.40 -9.33
N ALA A 133 5.27 7.76 -10.42
CA ALA A 133 5.07 8.27 -11.77
C ALA A 133 3.58 8.32 -12.15
N ILE A 134 2.80 7.30 -11.76
CA ILE A 134 1.36 7.23 -12.00
C ILE A 134 0.63 8.30 -11.18
N HIS A 135 0.92 8.44 -9.87
CA HIS A 135 0.36 9.52 -9.06
C HIS A 135 0.69 10.92 -9.60
N LYS A 136 1.91 11.11 -10.10
CA LYS A 136 2.32 12.35 -10.76
C LYS A 136 1.44 12.62 -11.98
N MET A 137 1.15 11.60 -12.79
CA MET A 137 0.29 11.73 -13.97
C MET A 137 -1.17 12.02 -13.58
N VAL A 138 -1.73 11.31 -12.59
CA VAL A 138 -3.07 11.60 -12.05
C VAL A 138 -3.18 13.07 -11.63
N SER A 139 -2.15 13.59 -10.96
CA SER A 139 -2.13 14.99 -10.53
C SER A 139 -1.95 15.98 -11.69
N ALA A 140 -1.09 15.67 -12.65
CA ALA A 140 -0.90 16.47 -13.86
C ALA A 140 -2.13 16.50 -14.77
N LEU A 141 -3.02 15.50 -14.70
CA LEU A 141 -4.31 15.54 -15.40
C LEU A 141 -5.40 16.26 -14.62
N GLY A 142 -5.12 16.72 -13.38
CA GLY A 142 -6.12 17.35 -12.52
C GLY A 142 -7.16 16.38 -11.96
N LEU A 143 -6.88 15.08 -11.95
CA LEU A 143 -7.82 14.02 -11.55
C LEU A 143 -7.73 13.66 -10.06
N VAL A 144 -7.17 14.53 -9.22
CA VAL A 144 -7.04 14.24 -7.78
C VAL A 144 -8.40 14.41 -7.09
N ALA A 145 -8.92 13.33 -6.50
CA ALA A 145 -10.15 13.37 -5.71
C ALA A 145 -9.90 13.81 -4.25
N PRO A 146 -10.85 14.50 -3.61
CA PRO A 146 -10.86 14.66 -2.15
C PRO A 146 -10.80 13.32 -1.42
N LEU A 147 -10.03 13.21 -0.34
CA LEU A 147 -9.95 11.97 0.45
C LEU A 147 -11.30 11.55 1.07
N GLU A 148 -12.23 12.49 1.22
CA GLU A 148 -13.59 12.26 1.76
C GLU A 148 -14.57 11.83 0.67
N SER A 149 -14.28 12.11 -0.61
CA SER A 149 -15.02 11.54 -1.73
C SER A 149 -14.47 10.15 -2.00
N SER A 150 -14.84 9.19 -1.17
CA SER A 150 -14.77 7.80 -1.59
C SER A 150 -15.82 7.63 -2.68
N THR A 151 -15.45 7.87 -3.93
CA THR A 151 -16.25 7.39 -5.06
C THR A 151 -16.40 5.88 -4.86
N SER A 152 -17.64 5.43 -4.72
CA SER A 152 -17.94 4.00 -4.79
C SER A 152 -17.45 3.49 -6.14
N ILE A 153 -16.72 2.38 -6.11
CA ILE A 153 -16.20 1.67 -7.28
C ILE A 153 -17.34 1.50 -8.29
N GLY A 154 -17.13 1.96 -9.53
CA GLY A 154 -18.04 1.65 -10.64
C GLY A 154 -19.32 2.47 -10.72
N ASN A 155 -19.58 3.42 -9.81
CA ASN A 155 -20.64 4.40 -10.01
C ASN A 155 -20.11 5.53 -10.89
N ASP A 156 -20.17 5.29 -12.20
CA ASP A 156 -20.16 6.38 -13.15
C ASP A 156 -21.52 7.08 -13.11
N ASP A 157 -21.69 8.03 -12.19
CA ASP A 157 -22.89 8.86 -12.11
C ASP A 157 -23.07 9.78 -13.34
N GLY A 158 -22.21 9.62 -14.36
CA GLY A 158 -22.15 10.43 -15.59
C GLY A 158 -21.29 11.69 -15.45
N ASP A 159 -20.90 12.05 -14.22
CA ASP A 159 -20.25 13.32 -13.89
C ASP A 159 -18.71 13.28 -13.93
N ALA A 160 -18.09 12.10 -14.01
CA ALA A 160 -16.63 12.00 -13.96
C ALA A 160 -15.98 12.59 -15.23
N GLN A 161 -14.94 13.41 -15.10
CA GLN A 161 -14.32 14.12 -16.24
C GLN A 161 -13.46 13.22 -17.14
N ALA A 162 -13.09 12.02 -16.66
CA ALA A 162 -12.28 11.07 -17.38
C ALA A 162 -12.75 9.63 -17.15
N VAL A 163 -12.49 8.76 -18.14
CA VAL A 163 -12.66 7.30 -18.07
C VAL A 163 -11.31 6.65 -18.32
N VAL A 164 -10.87 5.82 -17.39
CA VAL A 164 -9.58 5.11 -17.43
C VAL A 164 -9.82 3.62 -17.59
N PHE A 165 -9.32 3.07 -18.69
CA PHE A 165 -9.31 1.64 -18.96
C PHE A 165 -8.02 1.02 -18.40
N VAL A 166 -8.18 0.08 -17.47
CA VAL A 166 -7.11 -0.76 -16.91
C VAL A 166 -7.37 -2.21 -17.29
N SER A 167 -6.41 -3.10 -17.10
CA SER A 167 -6.51 -4.53 -17.38
C SER A 167 -6.58 -5.37 -16.11
N LEU A 168 -7.14 -6.56 -16.21
CA LEU A 168 -6.95 -7.63 -15.23
C LEU A 168 -5.46 -7.94 -15.01
N LEU A 169 -4.60 -7.71 -16.00
CA LEU A 169 -3.15 -7.93 -15.93
C LEU A 169 -2.40 -6.92 -15.05
N ASP A 170 -3.06 -5.85 -14.62
CA ASP A 170 -2.40 -4.73 -13.97
C ASP A 170 -1.91 -5.03 -12.55
N HIS A 171 -0.77 -4.41 -12.25
CA HIS A 171 -0.27 -4.28 -10.89
C HIS A 171 -1.13 -3.30 -10.10
N HIS A 172 -1.26 -3.49 -8.79
CA HIS A 172 -2.02 -2.59 -7.91
C HIS A 172 -1.62 -1.11 -8.05
N SER A 173 -0.33 -0.83 -8.31
CA SER A 173 0.18 0.52 -8.59
C SER A 173 -0.43 1.20 -9.82
N ASN A 174 -0.93 0.43 -10.78
CA ASN A 174 -1.62 0.95 -11.97
C ASN A 174 -3.14 0.71 -11.92
N ILE A 175 -3.68 0.38 -10.74
CA ILE A 175 -5.12 0.25 -10.50
C ILE A 175 -5.57 1.26 -9.44
N LEU A 176 -4.94 1.23 -8.27
CA LEU A 176 -5.39 1.99 -7.11
C LEU A 176 -5.31 3.50 -7.31
N PRO A 177 -4.24 4.09 -7.89
CA PRO A 177 -4.21 5.54 -8.11
C PRO A 177 -5.32 6.06 -9.01
N TRP A 178 -5.77 5.25 -9.99
CA TRP A 178 -6.90 5.59 -10.85
C TRP A 178 -8.22 5.39 -10.14
N ARG A 179 -8.38 4.32 -9.36
CA ARG A 179 -9.60 4.05 -8.57
C ARG A 179 -9.85 5.09 -7.48
N GLU A 180 -8.79 5.63 -6.90
CA GLU A 180 -8.84 6.69 -5.88
C GLU A 180 -8.79 8.11 -6.50
N SER A 181 -8.86 8.21 -7.84
CA SER A 181 -8.92 9.48 -8.57
C SER A 181 -10.38 9.90 -8.81
N SER A 182 -10.57 11.08 -9.40
CA SER A 182 -11.89 11.54 -9.85
C SER A 182 -12.33 10.93 -11.19
N ALA A 183 -11.59 9.94 -11.72
CA ALA A 183 -11.92 9.25 -12.96
C ALA A 183 -12.81 8.02 -12.73
N SER A 184 -13.65 7.69 -13.71
CA SER A 184 -14.29 6.38 -13.78
C SER A 184 -13.28 5.34 -14.26
N VAL A 185 -13.25 4.15 -13.66
CA VAL A 185 -12.28 3.10 -13.99
C VAL A 185 -12.99 1.87 -14.54
N VAL A 186 -12.66 1.47 -15.76
CA VAL A 186 -13.18 0.29 -16.44
C VAL A 186 -12.08 -0.77 -16.50
N THR A 187 -12.36 -1.99 -16.04
CA THR A 187 -11.39 -3.10 -16.07
C THR A 187 -11.65 -4.00 -17.27
N ILE A 188 -10.69 -4.06 -18.19
CA ILE A 188 -10.68 -4.97 -19.34
C ILE A 188 -10.14 -6.33 -18.92
N GLY A 189 -10.86 -7.38 -19.28
CA GLY A 189 -10.52 -8.76 -18.99
C GLY A 189 -9.37 -9.29 -19.85
N VAL A 190 -9.21 -10.60 -19.77
CA VAL A 190 -8.30 -11.37 -20.63
C VAL A 190 -9.11 -12.37 -21.45
N ASN A 191 -8.65 -12.64 -22.68
CA ASN A 191 -9.22 -13.67 -23.54
C ASN A 191 -8.80 -15.09 -23.08
N GLU A 192 -9.24 -16.14 -23.80
CA GLU A 192 -8.88 -17.54 -23.53
C GLU A 192 -7.39 -17.88 -23.71
N ALA A 193 -6.60 -16.96 -24.26
CA ALA A 193 -5.15 -17.07 -24.40
C ALA A 193 -4.39 -16.28 -23.33
N GLY A 194 -5.09 -15.68 -22.35
CA GLY A 194 -4.54 -14.87 -21.28
C GLY A 194 -4.02 -13.52 -21.77
N GLU A 195 -4.42 -13.08 -22.95
CA GLU A 195 -4.08 -11.79 -23.54
C GLU A 195 -5.13 -10.74 -23.18
N LEU A 196 -4.74 -9.47 -23.23
CA LEU A 196 -5.70 -8.37 -23.10
C LEU A 196 -6.83 -8.53 -24.12
N ASP A 197 -8.08 -8.51 -23.66
CA ASP A 197 -9.23 -8.64 -24.56
C ASP A 197 -9.43 -7.37 -25.40
N MET A 198 -8.87 -7.41 -26.61
CA MET A 198 -8.95 -6.32 -27.58
C MET A 198 -10.37 -6.06 -28.10
N ALA A 199 -11.23 -7.08 -28.11
CA ALA A 199 -12.61 -6.94 -28.54
C ALA A 199 -13.42 -6.20 -27.48
N GLN A 200 -13.27 -6.61 -26.22
CA GLN A 200 -13.87 -5.91 -25.08
C GLN A 200 -13.37 -4.46 -24.99
N LEU A 201 -12.06 -4.22 -25.10
CA LEU A 201 -11.52 -2.85 -25.11
C LEU A 201 -12.15 -1.99 -26.20
N ALA A 202 -12.32 -2.53 -27.42
CA ALA A 202 -12.94 -1.79 -28.51
C ALA A 202 -14.43 -1.51 -28.26
N GLU A 203 -15.15 -2.41 -27.59
CA GLU A 203 -16.55 -2.20 -27.20
C GLU A 203 -16.68 -1.08 -26.16
N GLU A 204 -15.89 -1.17 -25.08
CA GLU A 204 -15.87 -0.18 -23.99
C GLU A 204 -15.46 1.22 -24.48
N LEU A 205 -14.44 1.30 -25.35
CA LEU A 205 -14.06 2.58 -25.97
C LEU A 205 -15.20 3.22 -26.76
N ARG A 206 -16.00 2.43 -27.50
CA ARG A 206 -17.16 2.94 -28.24
C ARG A 206 -18.29 3.36 -27.32
N ALA A 207 -18.54 2.59 -26.25
CA ALA A 207 -19.56 2.90 -25.26
C ALA A 207 -19.31 4.26 -24.60
N HIS A 208 -18.04 4.59 -24.33
CA HIS A 208 -17.65 5.83 -23.65
C HIS A 208 -17.27 6.99 -24.59
N ALA A 209 -17.19 6.77 -25.91
CA ALA A 209 -16.78 7.79 -26.89
C ALA A 209 -17.74 8.99 -27.03
N ALA A 210 -19.03 8.83 -26.69
CA ALA A 210 -20.05 9.86 -26.92
C ALA A 210 -20.13 10.95 -25.85
N ALA A 211 -19.36 10.83 -24.76
CA ALA A 211 -19.61 11.56 -23.52
C ALA A 211 -18.83 12.89 -23.33
N ASP A 212 -18.05 13.36 -24.32
CA ASP A 212 -17.13 14.52 -24.19
C ASP A 212 -16.19 14.42 -22.96
N ARG A 213 -15.70 13.20 -22.70
CA ARG A 213 -14.83 12.85 -21.57
C ARG A 213 -13.43 12.51 -22.04
N LEU A 214 -12.45 12.73 -21.18
CA LEU A 214 -11.09 12.29 -21.44
C LEU A 214 -11.01 10.75 -21.31
N LEU A 215 -10.66 10.07 -22.40
CA LEU A 215 -10.46 8.63 -22.40
C LEU A 215 -8.96 8.31 -22.23
N ILE A 216 -8.62 7.37 -21.36
CA ILE A 216 -7.24 6.99 -21.06
C ILE A 216 -7.16 5.46 -20.98
N GLY A 217 -6.31 4.82 -21.78
CA GLY A 217 -5.89 3.44 -21.54
C GLY A 217 -4.60 3.43 -20.73
N SER A 218 -4.59 2.82 -19.55
CA SER A 218 -3.39 2.67 -18.71
C SER A 218 -3.12 1.18 -18.47
N PHE A 219 -2.24 0.59 -19.28
CA PHE A 219 -2.03 -0.86 -19.33
C PHE A 219 -0.58 -1.27 -18.99
N PRO A 220 -0.33 -2.50 -18.52
CA PRO A 220 1.02 -2.96 -18.28
C PRO A 220 1.67 -3.43 -19.58
N ALA A 221 2.95 -3.13 -19.78
CA ALA A 221 3.71 -3.67 -20.91
C ALA A 221 4.06 -5.16 -20.72
N ALA A 222 4.12 -5.64 -19.47
CA ALA A 222 4.25 -7.05 -19.13
C ALA A 222 3.57 -7.38 -17.80
N SER A 223 2.96 -8.57 -17.70
CA SER A 223 2.43 -9.08 -16.44
C SER A 223 3.57 -9.39 -15.45
N ASN A 224 3.48 -8.88 -14.23
CA ASN A 224 4.42 -9.19 -13.14
C ASN A 224 4.19 -10.57 -12.48
N VAL A 225 3.14 -11.28 -12.92
CA VAL A 225 2.74 -12.61 -12.45
C VAL A 225 3.09 -13.67 -13.48
N THR A 226 2.62 -13.50 -14.72
CA THR A 226 2.82 -14.51 -15.76
C THR A 226 4.07 -14.25 -16.57
N GLY A 227 4.58 -13.02 -16.67
CA GLY A 227 5.70 -12.69 -17.56
C GLY A 227 5.29 -12.43 -19.01
N ARG A 228 4.00 -12.53 -19.34
CA ARG A 228 3.49 -12.26 -20.69
C ARG A 228 3.64 -10.78 -21.07
N LEU A 229 4.17 -10.51 -22.26
CA LEU A 229 4.23 -9.17 -22.84
C LEU A 229 2.90 -8.81 -23.52
N VAL A 230 2.54 -7.52 -23.48
CA VAL A 230 1.39 -6.98 -24.19
C VAL A 230 1.87 -6.34 -25.49
N ASP A 231 1.13 -6.54 -26.60
CA ASP A 231 1.38 -5.82 -27.85
C ASP A 231 1.04 -4.34 -27.69
N THR A 232 2.05 -3.56 -27.28
CA THR A 232 1.85 -2.15 -26.97
C THR A 232 1.46 -1.33 -28.19
N GLU A 233 1.86 -1.76 -29.40
CA GLU A 233 1.57 -1.02 -30.62
C GLU A 233 0.12 -1.24 -31.07
N ALA A 234 -0.35 -2.48 -31.06
CA ALA A 234 -1.73 -2.81 -31.41
C ALA A 234 -2.74 -2.13 -30.46
N VAL A 235 -2.48 -2.17 -29.16
CA VAL A 235 -3.32 -1.51 -28.14
C VAL A 235 -3.30 0.00 -28.30
N THR A 236 -2.12 0.62 -28.46
CA THR A 236 -1.99 2.07 -28.66
C THR A 236 -2.74 2.52 -29.91
N LYS A 237 -2.62 1.76 -31.01
CA LYS A 237 -3.35 2.05 -32.25
C LYS A 237 -4.87 2.03 -32.03
N LEU A 238 -5.38 1.08 -31.25
CA LEU A 238 -6.80 1.00 -30.93
C LEU A 238 -7.28 2.18 -30.07
N LEU A 239 -6.49 2.56 -29.06
CA LEU A 239 -6.78 3.71 -28.18
C LEU A 239 -6.83 5.02 -28.99
N HIS A 240 -5.79 5.30 -29.77
CA HIS A 240 -5.71 6.51 -30.60
C HIS A 240 -6.81 6.57 -31.65
N ALA A 241 -7.22 5.43 -32.22
CA ALA A 241 -8.34 5.38 -33.16
C ALA A 241 -9.68 5.84 -32.55
N HIS A 242 -9.81 5.83 -31.21
CA HIS A 242 -10.97 6.31 -30.47
C HIS A 242 -10.70 7.64 -29.73
N GLY A 243 -9.57 8.30 -30.00
CA GLY A 243 -9.20 9.56 -29.34
C GLY A 243 -8.79 9.43 -27.87
N ALA A 244 -8.49 8.22 -27.41
CA ALA A 244 -8.01 7.96 -26.05
C ALA A 244 -6.48 8.14 -25.94
N LEU A 245 -6.00 8.51 -24.76
CA LEU A 245 -4.57 8.56 -24.45
C LEU A 245 -4.02 7.16 -24.14
N ALA A 246 -2.78 6.89 -24.51
CA ALA A 246 -2.09 5.61 -24.30
C ALA A 246 -0.98 5.70 -23.24
N PHE A 247 -1.28 5.24 -22.03
CA PHE A 247 -0.35 5.16 -20.90
C PHE A 247 0.12 3.72 -20.67
N TRP A 248 1.42 3.54 -20.42
CA TRP A 248 2.02 2.21 -20.28
C TRP A 248 2.85 2.05 -19.01
N ASP A 249 2.50 1.07 -18.18
CA ASP A 249 3.33 0.63 -17.05
C ASP A 249 4.41 -0.35 -17.51
N TYR A 250 5.64 0.15 -17.60
CA TYR A 250 6.83 -0.60 -17.97
C TYR A 250 7.59 -1.13 -16.74
N ALA A 251 7.04 -1.06 -15.52
CA ALA A 251 7.76 -1.49 -14.33
C ALA A 251 8.34 -2.91 -14.43
N THR A 252 7.58 -3.87 -14.97
CA THR A 252 8.05 -5.26 -15.14
C THR A 252 8.88 -5.42 -16.41
N ALA A 253 8.46 -4.79 -17.51
CA ALA A 253 9.06 -5.00 -18.83
C ALA A 253 10.39 -4.27 -19.03
N ALA A 254 10.55 -3.07 -18.47
CA ALA A 254 11.67 -2.16 -18.75
C ALA A 254 13.08 -2.76 -18.60
N PRO A 255 13.37 -3.64 -17.62
CA PRO A 255 14.71 -4.25 -17.51
C PRO A 255 15.03 -5.25 -18.61
N TYR A 256 14.00 -5.82 -19.28
CA TYR A 256 14.11 -6.99 -20.14
C TYR A 256 13.72 -6.70 -21.60
N ALA A 257 12.67 -5.90 -21.82
CA ALA A 257 12.15 -5.56 -23.13
C ALA A 257 12.60 -4.16 -23.57
N ASP A 258 12.61 -3.93 -24.88
CA ASP A 258 12.82 -2.59 -25.42
C ASP A 258 11.59 -1.71 -25.19
N ILE A 259 11.87 -0.42 -25.01
CA ILE A 259 10.86 0.60 -24.76
C ILE A 259 10.92 1.54 -25.94
N ASP A 260 9.79 1.69 -26.63
CA ASP A 260 9.68 2.62 -27.76
C ASP A 260 8.56 3.62 -27.50
N MET A 261 8.93 4.81 -27.07
CA MET A 261 8.04 5.95 -26.82
C MET A 261 7.49 6.53 -28.13
N ASN A 262 8.27 6.46 -29.22
CA ASN A 262 7.94 7.05 -30.52
C ASN A 262 8.23 6.09 -31.68
N PRO A 263 7.48 4.98 -31.81
CA PRO A 263 7.72 4.03 -32.89
C PRO A 263 7.52 4.69 -34.25
N ILE A 264 8.46 4.46 -35.17
CA ILE A 264 8.34 4.97 -36.54
C ILE A 264 7.51 3.96 -37.34
N SER A 265 6.19 4.15 -37.37
CA SER A 265 5.26 3.33 -38.15
C SER A 265 4.80 4.08 -39.42
N ALA A 266 4.70 3.36 -40.54
CA ALA A 266 4.25 3.91 -41.81
C ALA A 266 2.70 4.06 -41.91
N ALA A 267 1.93 3.56 -40.93
CA ALA A 267 0.49 3.31 -41.08
C ALA A 267 -0.41 3.91 -39.98
N ALA A 268 0.15 4.36 -38.85
CA ALA A 268 -0.58 5.03 -37.76
C ALA A 268 0.38 5.66 -36.75
N ASP A 269 -0.08 6.70 -36.05
CA ASP A 269 0.58 7.26 -34.88
C ASP A 269 0.48 6.27 -33.70
N THR A 270 1.53 5.49 -33.44
CA THR A 270 1.63 4.52 -32.33
C THR A 270 2.55 5.02 -31.20
N PHE A 271 2.79 6.33 -31.14
CA PHE A 271 3.52 6.95 -30.03
C PHE A 271 2.79 6.69 -28.72
N LYS A 272 3.52 6.63 -27.61
CA LYS A 272 2.94 6.49 -26.28
C LYS A 272 2.77 7.90 -25.69
N ASP A 273 1.65 8.17 -25.02
CA ASP A 273 1.43 9.48 -24.39
C ASP A 273 2.21 9.61 -23.09
N ALA A 274 2.28 8.53 -22.31
CA ALA A 274 3.10 8.42 -21.13
C ALA A 274 3.57 6.98 -20.88
N ILE A 275 4.75 6.84 -20.29
CA ILE A 275 5.29 5.56 -19.81
C ILE A 275 5.78 5.70 -18.37
N PHE A 276 5.50 4.68 -17.56
CA PHE A 276 5.87 4.61 -16.15
C PHE A 276 6.95 3.55 -15.93
N ILE A 277 8.05 3.89 -15.28
CA ILE A 277 9.18 2.98 -15.12
C ILE A 277 9.64 2.89 -13.67
N SER A 278 9.95 1.66 -13.23
CA SER A 278 10.55 1.37 -11.92
C SER A 278 12.04 1.07 -12.06
N SER A 279 12.88 2.10 -11.90
CA SER A 279 14.34 1.96 -12.07
C SER A 279 14.99 0.95 -11.11
N HIS A 280 14.44 0.78 -9.91
CA HIS A 280 14.94 -0.21 -8.94
C HIS A 280 14.84 -1.67 -9.40
N LYS A 281 14.04 -1.97 -10.43
CA LYS A 281 13.93 -3.32 -11.01
C LYS A 281 15.04 -3.64 -12.02
N PHE A 282 15.81 -2.63 -12.45
CA PHE A 282 16.99 -2.86 -13.28
C PHE A 282 18.13 -3.43 -12.41
N VAL A 283 18.92 -4.33 -12.99
CA VAL A 283 20.22 -4.68 -12.39
C VAL A 283 21.11 -3.42 -12.37
N GLY A 284 21.66 -3.07 -11.22
CA GLY A 284 22.34 -1.79 -10.97
C GLY A 284 21.42 -0.62 -10.58
N GLY A 285 20.10 -0.80 -10.64
CA GLY A 285 19.10 0.23 -10.36
C GLY A 285 18.59 0.41 -8.92
N PRO A 286 18.86 -0.45 -7.91
CA PRO A 286 18.36 -0.21 -6.55
C PRO A 286 18.69 1.19 -6.01
N SER A 287 17.76 1.78 -5.26
CA SER A 287 17.81 3.19 -4.79
C SER A 287 17.72 4.25 -5.89
N ALA A 288 17.35 3.89 -7.13
CA ALA A 288 17.01 4.87 -8.16
C ALA A 288 15.50 5.23 -8.13
N PRO A 289 15.13 6.46 -8.53
CA PRO A 289 13.74 6.93 -8.54
C PRO A 289 12.93 6.25 -9.64
N GLY A 290 11.60 6.30 -9.51
CA GLY A 290 10.68 6.04 -10.61
C GLY A 290 10.79 7.11 -11.68
N ILE A 291 10.59 6.73 -12.95
CA ILE A 291 10.67 7.64 -14.09
C ILE A 291 9.30 7.72 -14.76
N LEU A 292 8.87 8.94 -15.08
CA LEU A 292 7.75 9.25 -15.97
C LEU A 292 8.32 9.85 -17.25
N VAL A 293 8.15 9.19 -18.40
CA VAL A 293 8.40 9.84 -19.70
C VAL A 293 7.06 10.11 -20.35
N ALA A 294 6.78 11.35 -20.70
CA ALA A 294 5.46 11.78 -21.15
C ALA A 294 5.53 12.90 -22.18
N LYS A 295 4.46 13.05 -22.98
CA LYS A 295 4.32 14.14 -23.93
C LYS A 295 4.22 15.48 -23.21
N GLN A 296 4.99 16.48 -23.68
CA GLN A 296 4.98 17.85 -23.14
C GLN A 296 3.57 18.47 -23.14
N ALA A 297 2.79 18.17 -24.17
CA ALA A 297 1.41 18.64 -24.32
C ALA A 297 0.48 18.28 -23.16
N LEU A 298 0.79 17.22 -22.39
CA LEU A 298 0.03 16.84 -21.19
C LEU A 298 0.23 17.83 -20.03
N PHE A 299 1.27 18.66 -20.08
CA PHE A 299 1.63 19.64 -19.05
C PHE A 299 1.40 21.10 -19.47
N ASP A 300 1.20 21.37 -20.76
CA ASP A 300 1.06 22.73 -21.32
C ASP A 300 -0.19 23.47 -20.84
N LYS A 301 -1.22 22.73 -20.40
CA LYS A 301 -2.52 23.29 -19.97
C LYS A 301 -2.59 23.60 -18.48
N LEU A 302 -1.56 23.29 -17.70
CA LEU A 302 -1.60 23.42 -16.25
C LEU A 302 -1.18 24.82 -15.78
N PRO A 303 -2.05 25.58 -15.11
CA PRO A 303 -1.68 26.87 -14.53
C PRO A 303 -0.81 26.73 -13.27
N ARG A 304 -0.60 25.49 -12.77
CA ARG A 304 0.11 25.18 -11.52
C ARG A 304 0.93 23.90 -11.65
N SER A 305 2.07 23.85 -10.96
CA SER A 305 2.85 22.61 -10.80
C SER A 305 2.06 21.60 -9.96
N CYS A 306 2.18 20.30 -10.28
CA CYS A 306 1.63 19.25 -9.44
C CYS A 306 2.56 18.83 -8.28
N ALA A 307 3.75 19.42 -8.20
CA ALA A 307 4.64 19.30 -7.04
C ALA A 307 5.28 20.65 -6.72
N PRO A 308 4.51 21.64 -6.24
CA PRO A 308 5.05 22.96 -5.94
C PRO A 308 6.08 22.86 -4.80
N GLY A 309 7.24 23.48 -4.98
CA GLY A 309 8.34 23.41 -4.02
C GLY A 309 9.48 24.37 -4.35
N GLY A 310 10.53 24.35 -3.54
CA GLY A 310 11.75 25.09 -3.85
C GLY A 310 12.33 24.63 -5.19
N GLY A 311 12.84 25.57 -5.99
CA GLY A 311 13.44 25.26 -7.31
C GLY A 311 12.47 25.17 -8.48
N THR A 312 11.14 25.16 -8.27
CA THR A 312 10.14 25.09 -9.35
C THR A 312 9.66 26.45 -9.87
N VAL A 313 9.96 27.51 -9.10
CA VAL A 313 9.45 28.86 -9.29
C VAL A 313 10.52 29.78 -9.86
N PHE A 314 10.13 30.62 -10.80
CA PHE A 314 10.96 31.72 -11.31
C PHE A 314 11.04 32.85 -10.29
N TRP A 315 9.92 33.18 -9.62
CA TRP A 315 9.89 34.13 -8.49
C TRP A 315 8.70 33.86 -7.55
N VAL A 316 8.80 34.34 -6.31
CA VAL A 316 7.78 34.27 -5.26
C VAL A 316 7.72 35.60 -4.50
N THR A 317 6.53 36.14 -4.24
CA THR A 317 6.27 37.24 -3.31
C THR A 317 5.45 36.75 -2.10
N ALA A 318 5.07 37.67 -1.22
CA ALA A 318 4.20 37.37 -0.09
C ALA A 318 2.84 36.80 -0.51
N ASP A 319 2.31 37.20 -1.66
CA ASP A 319 0.93 36.90 -2.07
C ASP A 319 0.84 36.14 -3.41
N ASP A 320 1.94 35.97 -4.14
CA ASP A 320 1.92 35.39 -5.49
C ASP A 320 3.24 34.69 -5.89
N HIS A 321 3.22 33.92 -6.97
CA HIS A 321 4.39 33.23 -7.52
C HIS A 321 4.24 32.97 -9.03
N ALA A 322 5.38 32.84 -9.73
CA ALA A 322 5.41 32.35 -11.10
C ALA A 322 6.31 31.12 -11.20
N TYR A 323 5.83 30.09 -11.89
CA TYR A 323 6.59 28.87 -12.16
C TYR A 323 7.62 29.04 -13.27
N LEU A 324 8.63 28.17 -13.30
CA LEU A 324 9.54 28.04 -14.44
C LEU A 324 8.80 27.49 -15.66
N ASP A 325 9.21 27.93 -16.86
CA ASP A 325 8.65 27.44 -18.13
C ASP A 325 9.10 25.99 -18.44
N ASP A 326 10.28 25.60 -17.94
CA ASP A 326 10.82 24.27 -18.14
C ASP A 326 10.05 23.25 -17.29
N ILE A 327 9.39 22.30 -17.95
CA ILE A 327 8.51 21.30 -17.31
C ILE A 327 9.28 20.41 -16.34
N GLU A 328 10.51 20.00 -16.68
CA GLU A 328 11.31 19.10 -15.82
C GLU A 328 11.62 19.78 -14.49
N TYR A 329 12.03 21.05 -14.53
CA TYR A 329 12.26 21.84 -13.32
C TYR A 329 10.97 22.22 -12.59
N ARG A 330 9.91 22.53 -13.33
CA ARG A 330 8.61 22.92 -12.74
C ARG A 330 7.96 21.79 -11.97
N GLU A 331 8.11 20.57 -12.46
CA GLU A 331 7.41 19.39 -11.95
C GLU A 331 8.22 18.58 -10.92
N GLU A 332 9.50 18.87 -10.74
CA GLU A 332 10.34 18.22 -9.72
C GLU A 332 10.60 19.13 -8.52
N GLY A 333 9.56 19.34 -7.71
CA GLY A 333 9.64 20.20 -6.54
C GLY A 333 10.62 19.75 -5.46
N GLY A 334 11.50 20.66 -5.06
CA GLY A 334 12.52 20.43 -4.05
C GLY A 334 13.86 19.98 -4.66
N THR A 335 14.74 19.43 -3.82
CA THR A 335 15.98 18.81 -4.29
C THR A 335 15.65 17.41 -4.81
N PRO A 336 15.88 17.11 -6.11
CA PRO A 336 15.64 15.78 -6.65
C PRO A 336 16.64 14.77 -6.07
N ASP A 337 16.33 13.47 -6.19
CA ASP A 337 17.30 12.41 -5.91
C ASP A 337 18.36 12.34 -7.02
N ILE A 338 19.33 13.27 -6.98
CA ILE A 338 20.38 13.43 -8.01
C ILE A 338 21.18 12.13 -8.15
N VAL A 339 21.60 11.53 -7.04
CA VAL A 339 22.42 10.31 -7.07
C VAL A 339 21.62 9.13 -7.59
N GLY A 340 20.36 8.99 -7.19
CA GLY A 340 19.44 7.98 -7.72
C GLY A 340 19.18 8.17 -9.22
N ALA A 341 18.98 9.40 -9.69
CA ALA A 341 18.79 9.71 -11.11
C ALA A 341 20.01 9.34 -11.95
N ILE A 342 21.22 9.67 -11.48
CA ILE A 342 22.47 9.27 -12.14
C ILE A 342 22.59 7.75 -12.20
N ARG A 343 22.27 7.06 -11.09
CA ARG A 343 22.22 5.59 -11.05
C ARG A 343 21.24 5.02 -12.08
N ALA A 344 20.06 5.63 -12.23
CA ALA A 344 19.10 5.25 -13.26
C ALA A 344 19.70 5.37 -14.67
N GLY A 345 20.30 6.53 -14.99
CA GLY A 345 20.96 6.75 -16.28
C GLY A 345 22.02 5.70 -16.60
N LEU A 346 22.87 5.37 -15.62
CA LEU A 346 23.90 4.32 -15.76
C LEU A 346 23.31 2.92 -15.96
N ALA A 347 22.22 2.58 -15.27
CA ALA A 347 21.53 1.30 -15.45
C ALA A 347 20.89 1.17 -16.85
N PHE A 348 20.30 2.26 -17.37
CA PHE A 348 19.78 2.32 -18.75
C PHE A 348 20.90 2.25 -19.79
N GLN A 349 22.02 2.93 -19.54
CA GLN A 349 23.20 2.85 -20.40
C GLN A 349 23.74 1.41 -20.47
N LEU A 350 23.82 0.72 -19.32
CA LEU A 350 24.23 -0.68 -19.25
C LEU A 350 23.28 -1.60 -20.03
N LYS A 351 21.96 -1.49 -19.82
CA LYS A 351 20.97 -2.27 -20.59
C LYS A 351 21.14 -2.04 -22.10
N SER A 352 21.28 -0.78 -22.51
CA SER A 352 21.45 -0.41 -23.92
C SER A 352 22.75 -0.99 -24.50
N ALA A 353 23.81 -1.06 -23.70
CA ALA A 353 25.10 -1.63 -24.12
C ALA A 353 25.06 -3.17 -24.25
N VAL A 354 24.25 -3.87 -23.44
CA VAL A 354 23.99 -5.31 -23.62
C VAL A 354 23.22 -5.55 -24.93
N GLY A 355 22.21 -4.71 -25.19
CA GLY A 355 21.39 -4.74 -26.40
C GLY A 355 20.09 -5.53 -26.21
N GLY A 356 18.97 -4.93 -26.62
CA GLY A 356 17.62 -5.49 -26.46
C GLY A 356 17.41 -6.83 -27.16
N GLU A 357 17.94 -6.99 -28.39
CA GLU A 357 17.85 -8.25 -29.14
C GLU A 357 18.55 -9.41 -28.43
N LEU A 358 19.72 -9.16 -27.82
CA LEU A 358 20.44 -10.19 -27.06
C LEU A 358 19.68 -10.56 -25.79
N ILE A 359 19.11 -9.58 -25.09
CA ILE A 359 18.28 -9.85 -23.91
C ILE A 359 17.05 -10.66 -24.31
N ALA A 360 16.32 -10.26 -25.34
CA ALA A 360 15.13 -10.97 -25.83
C ALA A 360 15.45 -12.42 -26.22
N SER A 361 16.51 -12.64 -27.01
CA SER A 361 16.97 -13.99 -27.38
C SER A 361 17.26 -14.84 -26.15
N ARG A 362 17.89 -14.26 -25.14
CA ARG A 362 18.26 -14.96 -23.92
C ARG A 362 17.05 -15.26 -23.03
N GLU A 363 16.09 -14.34 -22.94
CA GLU A 363 14.82 -14.57 -22.25
C GLU A 363 14.04 -15.72 -22.91
N SER A 364 13.95 -15.76 -24.25
CA SER A 364 13.31 -16.88 -24.97
C SER A 364 13.99 -18.23 -24.69
N GLU A 365 15.32 -18.29 -24.68
CA GLU A 365 16.06 -19.50 -24.31
C GLU A 365 15.73 -19.98 -22.88
N LEU A 366 15.69 -19.04 -21.92
CA LEU A 366 15.39 -19.35 -20.53
C LEU A 366 13.94 -19.80 -20.35
N VAL A 367 13.01 -19.19 -21.08
CA VAL A 367 11.60 -19.59 -21.08
C VAL A 367 11.45 -21.01 -21.61
N ALA A 368 12.01 -21.29 -22.79
CA ALA A 368 11.96 -22.63 -23.38
C ALA A 368 12.55 -23.69 -22.43
N GLN A 369 13.67 -23.38 -21.78
CA GLN A 369 14.30 -24.29 -20.81
C GLN A 369 13.41 -24.52 -19.57
N ALA A 370 12.89 -23.46 -18.96
CA ALA A 370 12.05 -23.57 -17.78
C ALA A 370 10.74 -24.33 -18.06
N VAL A 371 10.10 -24.05 -19.19
CA VAL A 371 8.88 -24.73 -19.65
C VAL A 371 9.15 -26.21 -19.93
N ALA A 372 10.25 -26.54 -20.60
CA ALA A 372 10.61 -27.92 -20.88
C ALA A 372 10.84 -28.74 -19.59
N VAL A 373 11.52 -28.16 -18.60
CA VAL A 373 11.84 -28.85 -17.33
C VAL A 373 10.64 -28.91 -16.40
N LEU A 374 10.00 -27.77 -16.13
CA LEU A 374 8.91 -27.67 -15.15
C LEU A 374 7.58 -28.17 -15.72
N GLY A 375 7.34 -27.99 -17.02
CA GLY A 375 6.15 -28.52 -17.70
C GLY A 375 6.14 -30.04 -17.82
N ALA A 376 7.30 -30.69 -17.75
CA ALA A 376 7.40 -32.15 -17.68
C ALA A 376 7.15 -32.71 -16.28
N GLU A 377 7.14 -31.88 -15.23
CA GLU A 377 6.94 -32.31 -13.85
C GLU A 377 5.45 -32.34 -13.49
N PRO A 378 4.84 -33.52 -13.23
CA PRO A 378 3.39 -33.64 -13.05
C PRO A 378 2.84 -32.93 -11.80
N ASN A 379 3.69 -32.60 -10.84
CA ASN A 379 3.32 -31.93 -9.60
C ASN A 379 3.45 -30.40 -9.68
N VAL A 380 3.97 -29.85 -10.78
CA VAL A 380 4.12 -28.41 -10.98
C VAL A 380 3.00 -27.93 -11.89
N THR A 381 2.28 -26.91 -11.43
CA THR A 381 1.35 -26.15 -12.26
C THR A 381 1.91 -24.76 -12.48
N LEU A 382 2.41 -24.49 -13.70
CA LEU A 382 2.73 -23.13 -14.12
C LEU A 382 1.42 -22.38 -14.40
N LEU A 383 1.25 -21.23 -13.73
CA LEU A 383 0.06 -20.38 -13.84
C LEU A 383 0.17 -19.45 -15.05
N GLY A 384 -0.90 -19.37 -15.84
CA GLY A 384 -1.00 -18.59 -17.07
C GLY A 384 -1.73 -19.39 -18.16
N GLU A 385 -2.03 -18.77 -19.30
CA GLU A 385 -2.68 -19.45 -20.45
C GLU A 385 -1.68 -19.57 -21.62
N SER A 386 -1.84 -20.64 -22.42
CA SER A 386 -0.86 -21.30 -23.31
C SER A 386 0.23 -20.43 -24.00
N PRO A 387 1.48 -20.92 -24.10
CA PRO A 387 2.57 -20.26 -24.84
C PRO A 387 2.55 -20.56 -26.34
N HIS A 388 1.38 -20.67 -26.98
CA HIS A 388 1.34 -20.87 -28.44
C HIS A 388 2.05 -19.75 -29.25
N HIS A 389 2.54 -18.70 -28.58
CA HIS A 389 3.47 -17.72 -29.11
C HIS A 389 4.73 -17.63 -28.24
N GLU A 390 5.77 -18.37 -28.60
CA GLU A 390 7.12 -18.34 -27.97
C GLU A 390 7.80 -16.95 -28.06
N GLU A 391 7.23 -16.00 -28.82
CA GLU A 391 7.90 -14.75 -29.21
C GLU A 391 7.73 -13.59 -28.19
N HIS A 392 6.90 -13.72 -27.14
CA HIS A 392 6.52 -12.57 -26.28
C HIS A 392 6.39 -12.87 -24.78
N HIS A 393 7.42 -13.49 -24.16
CA HIS A 393 7.38 -13.86 -22.74
C HIS A 393 8.71 -13.62 -22.02
N LEU A 394 8.65 -12.99 -20.83
CA LEU A 394 9.80 -12.83 -19.93
C LEU A 394 10.04 -14.12 -19.14
N ALA A 395 11.28 -14.42 -18.75
CA ALA A 395 11.64 -15.58 -17.95
C ALA A 395 11.23 -15.40 -16.46
N LEU A 396 9.93 -15.21 -16.26
CA LEU A 396 9.23 -14.95 -15.02
C LEU A 396 8.06 -15.93 -14.94
N PHE A 397 7.95 -16.66 -13.83
CA PHE A 397 6.98 -17.73 -13.69
C PHE A 397 6.32 -17.68 -12.32
N SER A 398 5.04 -18.01 -12.31
CA SER A 398 4.26 -18.26 -11.09
C SER A 398 3.80 -19.71 -11.10
N LEU A 399 3.94 -20.40 -9.98
CA LEU A 399 3.65 -21.83 -9.89
C LEU A 399 2.92 -22.21 -8.60
N LEU A 400 2.16 -23.29 -8.73
CA LEU A 400 1.64 -24.08 -7.62
C LEU A 400 2.30 -25.45 -7.63
N ILE A 401 2.54 -26.00 -6.44
CA ILE A 401 3.11 -27.35 -6.28
C ILE A 401 2.06 -28.23 -5.64
N ALA A 402 1.52 -29.17 -6.41
CA ALA A 402 0.61 -30.19 -5.90
C ALA A 402 1.38 -31.23 -5.07
N VAL A 403 0.72 -31.78 -4.06
CA VAL A 403 1.28 -32.85 -3.23
C VAL A 403 1.18 -34.19 -3.99
N PRO A 404 2.30 -34.89 -4.22
CA PRO A 404 2.30 -36.18 -4.88
C PRO A 404 1.49 -37.23 -4.12
N GLY A 405 0.82 -38.12 -4.85
CA GLY A 405 0.11 -39.28 -4.28
C GLY A 405 -1.30 -38.99 -3.74
N LEU A 406 -1.78 -37.74 -3.83
CA LEU A 406 -3.18 -37.41 -3.52
C LEU A 406 -4.07 -37.49 -4.77
N PRO A 407 -5.38 -37.74 -4.61
CA PRO A 407 -6.32 -37.79 -5.74
C PRO A 407 -6.35 -36.48 -6.51
N THR A 408 -6.38 -36.57 -7.85
CA THR A 408 -6.49 -35.42 -8.75
C THR A 408 -7.83 -34.69 -8.66
N GLU A 409 -8.86 -35.34 -8.13
CA GLU A 409 -10.18 -34.74 -7.90
C GLU A 409 -10.19 -33.78 -6.69
N THR A 410 -9.25 -33.96 -5.76
CA THR A 410 -9.05 -33.12 -4.56
C THR A 410 -7.56 -32.84 -4.33
N PRO A 411 -6.86 -32.15 -5.25
CA PRO A 411 -5.43 -31.92 -5.09
C PRO A 411 -5.17 -30.96 -3.93
N MET A 412 -4.22 -31.29 -3.06
CA MET A 412 -3.73 -30.35 -2.05
C MET A 412 -2.40 -29.80 -2.52
N PHE A 413 -2.13 -28.55 -2.18
CA PHE A 413 -0.90 -27.88 -2.57
C PHE A 413 0.06 -27.70 -1.39
N LEU A 414 1.33 -27.51 -1.70
CA LEU A 414 2.28 -26.92 -0.77
C LEU A 414 1.99 -25.42 -0.68
N HIS A 415 1.90 -24.89 0.54
CA HIS A 415 1.71 -23.46 0.75
C HIS A 415 2.87 -22.66 0.14
N TYR A 416 2.60 -21.58 -0.58
CA TYR A 416 3.65 -20.84 -1.32
C TYR A 416 4.77 -20.31 -0.42
N ASN A 417 4.45 -19.85 0.81
CA ASN A 417 5.46 -19.42 1.79
C ASN A 417 6.27 -20.58 2.36
N PHE A 418 5.72 -21.80 2.38
CA PHE A 418 6.50 -22.98 2.73
C PHE A 418 7.51 -23.30 1.62
N VAL A 419 7.07 -23.26 0.36
CA VAL A 419 7.94 -23.46 -0.80
C VAL A 419 9.09 -22.45 -0.81
N THR A 420 8.82 -21.17 -0.53
CA THR A 420 9.86 -20.13 -0.49
C THR A 420 10.89 -20.37 0.61
N VAL A 421 10.43 -20.70 1.83
CA VAL A 421 11.30 -21.00 2.97
C VAL A 421 12.11 -22.27 2.73
N LEU A 422 11.52 -23.30 2.12
CA LEU A 422 12.21 -24.55 1.83
C LEU A 422 13.32 -24.38 0.78
N LEU A 423 13.05 -23.62 -0.30
CA LEU A 423 14.06 -23.27 -1.31
C LEU A 423 15.21 -22.44 -0.70
N ASN A 424 14.88 -21.50 0.18
CA ASN A 424 15.86 -20.74 0.93
C ASN A 424 16.72 -21.64 1.83
N ASP A 425 16.08 -22.49 2.63
CA ASP A 425 16.76 -23.24 3.67
C ASP A 425 17.60 -24.41 3.12
N LEU A 426 17.09 -25.14 2.12
CA LEU A 426 17.81 -26.27 1.54
C LEU A 426 18.85 -25.81 0.50
N PHE A 427 18.54 -24.78 -0.29
CA PHE A 427 19.29 -24.48 -1.51
C PHE A 427 19.87 -23.06 -1.56
N GLY A 428 19.49 -22.18 -0.63
CA GLY A 428 19.89 -20.77 -0.65
C GLY A 428 19.19 -19.94 -1.72
N ILE A 429 18.17 -20.49 -2.38
CA ILE A 429 17.47 -19.84 -3.49
C ILE A 429 16.38 -18.91 -2.94
N GLN A 430 16.46 -17.63 -3.32
CA GLN A 430 15.53 -16.59 -2.91
C GLN A 430 14.43 -16.42 -3.98
N VAL A 431 13.21 -16.77 -3.61
CA VAL A 431 11.98 -16.61 -4.42
C VAL A 431 10.91 -15.89 -3.60
N ARG A 432 9.79 -15.52 -4.22
CA ARG A 432 8.70 -14.78 -3.57
C ARG A 432 7.41 -15.59 -3.52
N GLY A 433 6.64 -15.44 -2.45
CA GLY A 433 5.32 -16.05 -2.27
C GLY A 433 4.20 -15.00 -2.13
N GLY A 434 2.98 -15.35 -2.51
CA GLY A 434 1.76 -14.57 -2.29
C GLY A 434 1.01 -14.21 -3.58
N CYS A 435 0.07 -13.26 -3.52
CA CYS A 435 -0.63 -12.72 -4.71
C CYS A 435 0.15 -11.60 -5.43
N VAL A 436 1.36 -11.30 -4.98
CA VAL A 436 2.37 -10.44 -5.64
C VAL A 436 1.81 -9.13 -6.22
N CYS A 437 0.99 -8.42 -5.44
CA CYS A 437 0.43 -7.12 -5.79
C CYS A 437 -0.40 -7.11 -7.11
N ALA A 438 -0.97 -8.25 -7.48
CA ALA A 438 -1.86 -8.43 -8.62
C ALA A 438 -3.04 -9.33 -8.20
N GLY A 439 -3.72 -8.95 -7.11
CA GLY A 439 -4.80 -9.72 -6.48
C GLY A 439 -5.88 -10.21 -7.46
N PRO A 440 -6.44 -9.35 -8.34
CA PRO A 440 -7.44 -9.77 -9.32
C PRO A 440 -6.94 -10.86 -10.28
N LEU A 441 -5.76 -10.67 -10.88
CA LEU A 441 -5.14 -11.68 -11.75
C LEU A 441 -4.82 -12.96 -10.97
N GLY A 442 -4.29 -12.84 -9.76
CA GLY A 442 -3.95 -13.99 -8.92
C GLY A 442 -5.18 -14.83 -8.59
N ALA A 443 -6.29 -14.20 -8.21
CA ALA A 443 -7.54 -14.91 -7.95
C ALA A 443 -8.10 -15.59 -9.21
N HIS A 444 -8.00 -14.91 -10.36
CA HIS A 444 -8.38 -15.46 -11.66
C HIS A 444 -7.54 -16.70 -12.05
N LEU A 445 -6.21 -16.62 -11.91
CA LEU A 445 -5.28 -17.70 -12.24
C LEU A 445 -5.40 -18.90 -11.29
N VAL A 446 -5.71 -18.65 -10.03
CA VAL A 446 -5.99 -19.69 -9.02
C VAL A 446 -7.41 -20.27 -9.19
N GLY A 447 -8.27 -19.65 -10.02
CA GLY A 447 -9.60 -20.14 -10.38
C GLY A 447 -10.64 -19.99 -9.27
N LEU A 448 -10.54 -18.91 -8.49
CA LEU A 448 -11.49 -18.62 -7.40
C LEU A 448 -12.72 -17.87 -7.94
N THR A 449 -13.91 -18.27 -7.48
CA THR A 449 -15.12 -17.47 -7.72
C THR A 449 -15.20 -16.31 -6.74
N LEU A 450 -16.07 -15.33 -7.03
CA LEU A 450 -16.29 -14.21 -6.12
C LEU A 450 -16.81 -14.64 -4.75
N ASP A 451 -17.71 -15.61 -4.69
CA ASP A 451 -18.25 -16.09 -3.42
C ASP A 451 -17.15 -16.76 -2.58
N GLU A 452 -16.18 -17.41 -3.23
CA GLU A 452 -15.01 -17.96 -2.57
C GLU A 452 -14.08 -16.85 -2.07
N ILE A 453 -13.81 -15.83 -2.88
CA ILE A 453 -13.02 -14.66 -2.47
C ILE A 453 -13.66 -13.96 -1.26
N LYS A 454 -14.98 -13.75 -1.29
CA LYS A 454 -15.73 -13.17 -0.17
C LYS A 454 -15.60 -14.04 1.09
N ALA A 455 -15.69 -15.36 0.95
CA ALA A 455 -15.50 -16.27 2.08
C ALA A 455 -14.10 -16.17 2.68
N TYR A 456 -13.04 -16.04 1.87
CA TYR A 456 -11.69 -15.77 2.37
C TYR A 456 -11.60 -14.43 3.10
N VAL A 457 -12.19 -13.35 2.54
CA VAL A 457 -12.17 -12.02 3.16
C VAL A 457 -12.87 -12.05 4.51
N VAL A 458 -14.09 -12.60 4.60
CA VAL A 458 -14.84 -12.72 5.85
C VAL A 458 -14.04 -13.51 6.89
N ALA A 459 -13.47 -14.66 6.52
CA ALA A 459 -12.66 -15.48 7.42
C ALA A 459 -11.44 -14.73 7.97
N MET A 460 -10.83 -13.85 7.17
CA MET A 460 -9.66 -13.06 7.56
C MET A 460 -10.02 -11.78 8.36
N GLU A 461 -11.19 -11.18 8.11
CA GLU A 461 -11.66 -9.98 8.84
C GLU A 461 -12.20 -10.32 10.24
N GLU A 462 -12.81 -11.51 10.40
CA GLU A 462 -13.36 -11.95 11.68
C GLU A 462 -12.26 -12.37 12.67
N ASP A 463 -11.14 -12.90 12.18
CA ASP A 463 -10.01 -13.33 13.00
C ASP A 463 -8.68 -13.26 12.23
N ASN A 464 -7.74 -12.46 12.75
CA ASN A 464 -6.43 -12.26 12.14
C ASN A 464 -5.60 -13.56 12.09
N GLU A 465 -5.90 -14.63 12.84
CA GLU A 465 -5.16 -15.90 12.81
C GLU A 465 -5.29 -16.70 11.49
N PHE A 466 -6.06 -16.21 10.51
CA PHE A 466 -6.32 -16.91 9.25
C PHE A 466 -5.60 -16.31 8.02
N GLU A 467 -4.60 -15.45 8.19
CA GLU A 467 -3.83 -14.95 7.03
C GLU A 467 -3.17 -16.08 6.22
N VAL A 468 -2.82 -17.20 6.86
CA VAL A 468 -2.31 -18.41 6.19
C VAL A 468 -3.29 -19.04 5.17
N LEU A 469 -4.59 -18.73 5.25
CA LEU A 469 -5.57 -19.22 4.26
C LEU A 469 -5.53 -18.42 2.97
N LYS A 470 -4.89 -17.25 2.96
CA LYS A 470 -4.83 -16.38 1.79
C LYS A 470 -4.25 -17.14 0.60
N PRO A 471 -5.05 -17.37 -0.46
CA PRO A 471 -4.58 -18.10 -1.64
C PRO A 471 -3.46 -17.32 -2.33
N GLY A 472 -2.57 -18.02 -3.03
CA GLY A 472 -1.43 -17.41 -3.69
C GLY A 472 -0.52 -18.44 -4.34
N PHE A 473 0.61 -18.00 -4.85
CA PHE A 473 1.54 -18.84 -5.60
C PHE A 473 2.99 -18.49 -5.28
N THR A 474 3.91 -19.38 -5.65
CA THR A 474 5.35 -19.10 -5.62
C THR A 474 5.76 -18.52 -6.95
N ARG A 475 6.49 -17.41 -6.93
CA ARG A 475 7.00 -16.72 -8.11
C ARG A 475 8.51 -16.71 -8.11
N PHE A 476 9.11 -17.02 -9.25
CA PHE A 476 10.54 -16.93 -9.48
C PHE A 476 10.82 -16.35 -10.87
N ASN A 477 12.03 -15.82 -11.06
CA ASN A 477 12.49 -15.36 -12.35
C ASN A 477 13.94 -15.80 -12.60
N LEU A 478 14.29 -15.98 -13.87
CA LEU A 478 15.63 -16.30 -14.33
C LEU A 478 16.18 -15.05 -15.03
N PRO A 479 17.17 -14.34 -14.47
CA PRO A 479 17.68 -13.13 -15.12
C PRO A 479 18.47 -13.49 -16.39
N TYR A 480 18.35 -12.70 -17.47
CA TYR A 480 19.06 -12.94 -18.73
C TYR A 480 20.59 -13.13 -18.60
N PHE A 481 21.22 -12.54 -17.57
CA PHE A 481 22.65 -12.68 -17.31
C PHE A 481 23.01 -13.90 -16.43
N ALA A 482 22.05 -14.74 -16.01
CA ALA A 482 22.33 -15.96 -15.26
C ALA A 482 23.14 -16.96 -16.08
N SER A 483 24.14 -17.55 -15.43
CA SER A 483 24.93 -18.64 -15.99
C SER A 483 24.07 -19.91 -16.19
N PRO A 484 24.37 -20.76 -17.19
CA PRO A 484 23.66 -22.03 -17.39
C PRO A 484 23.64 -22.93 -16.14
N ASP A 485 24.72 -22.98 -15.38
CA ASP A 485 24.83 -23.78 -14.16
C ASP A 485 23.91 -23.25 -13.04
N GLU A 486 23.73 -21.94 -12.95
CA GLU A 486 22.80 -21.33 -12.00
C GLU A 486 21.34 -21.59 -12.38
N VAL A 487 21.01 -21.47 -13.66
CA VAL A 487 19.67 -21.77 -14.18
C VAL A 487 19.33 -23.24 -13.93
N GLY A 488 20.25 -24.16 -14.27
CA GLY A 488 20.08 -25.60 -14.01
C GLY A 488 19.85 -25.89 -12.54
N TYR A 489 20.67 -25.30 -11.65
CA TYR A 489 20.51 -25.46 -10.21
C TYR A 489 19.15 -24.98 -9.68
N ILE A 490 18.65 -23.84 -10.16
CA ILE A 490 17.33 -23.33 -9.75
C ILE A 490 16.21 -24.29 -10.19
N LEU A 491 16.25 -24.75 -11.45
CA LEU A 491 15.24 -25.65 -12.00
C LEU A 491 15.29 -27.03 -11.30
N ASP A 492 16.47 -27.58 -11.07
CA ASP A 492 16.64 -28.86 -10.36
C ASP A 492 16.12 -28.78 -8.92
N ALA A 493 16.36 -27.67 -8.22
CA ALA A 493 15.84 -27.45 -6.87
C ALA A 493 14.31 -27.32 -6.86
N LEU A 494 13.71 -26.65 -7.84
CA LEU A 494 12.26 -26.57 -8.00
C LEU A 494 11.64 -27.94 -8.26
N VAL A 495 12.23 -28.75 -9.14
CA VAL A 495 11.81 -30.14 -9.40
C VAL A 495 11.94 -30.99 -8.14
N PHE A 496 13.02 -30.82 -7.36
CA PHE A 496 13.18 -31.51 -6.08
C PHE A 496 12.05 -31.15 -5.10
N VAL A 497 11.75 -29.86 -4.93
CA VAL A 497 10.67 -29.42 -4.05
C VAL A 497 9.30 -29.90 -4.55
N ALA A 498 9.09 -29.93 -5.87
CA ALA A 498 7.86 -30.47 -6.45
C ALA A 498 7.65 -31.95 -6.12
N ARG A 499 8.70 -32.76 -6.22
CA ARG A 499 8.62 -34.20 -5.96
C ARG A 499 8.64 -34.56 -4.48
N HIS A 500 9.36 -33.80 -3.67
CA HIS A 500 9.74 -34.22 -2.31
C HIS A 500 9.47 -33.18 -1.23
N GLY A 501 8.99 -31.97 -1.56
CA GLY A 501 8.79 -30.89 -0.61
C GLY A 501 7.82 -31.24 0.53
N HIS A 502 6.79 -32.04 0.25
CA HIS A 502 5.85 -32.53 1.27
C HIS A 502 6.55 -33.35 2.38
N ALA A 503 7.66 -34.04 2.08
CA ALA A 503 8.40 -34.82 3.07
C ALA A 503 9.07 -33.94 4.14
N PHE A 504 9.37 -32.68 3.80
CA PHE A 504 10.00 -31.71 4.70
C PHE A 504 8.98 -30.91 5.51
N LEU A 505 7.71 -30.89 5.11
CA LEU A 505 6.65 -30.14 5.77
C LEU A 505 6.55 -30.41 7.30
N PRO A 506 6.72 -31.66 7.79
CA PRO A 506 6.73 -31.95 9.23
C PRO A 506 7.84 -31.27 10.03
N LEU A 507 8.89 -30.77 9.38
CA LEU A 507 9.97 -30.02 10.02
C LEU A 507 9.61 -28.55 10.24
N TYR A 508 8.46 -28.09 9.77
CA TYR A 508 8.05 -26.69 9.84
C TYR A 508 6.71 -26.52 10.56
N LYS A 509 6.50 -25.30 11.08
CA LYS A 509 5.22 -24.81 11.56
C LYS A 509 4.91 -23.47 10.90
N PHE A 510 3.63 -23.17 10.71
CA PHE A 510 3.19 -21.85 10.25
C PHE A 510 2.73 -20.98 11.43
N ILE A 511 2.73 -19.67 11.22
CA ILE A 511 2.10 -18.67 12.09
C ILE A 511 0.82 -18.21 11.39
N GLY A 512 -0.34 -18.40 12.03
CA GLY A 512 -1.66 -18.14 11.43
C GLY A 512 -1.82 -16.72 10.91
N HIS A 513 -1.51 -15.74 11.75
CA HIS A 513 -1.70 -14.30 11.47
C HIS A 513 -0.62 -13.61 10.65
N THR A 514 0.46 -14.30 10.25
CA THR A 514 1.45 -13.72 9.31
C THR A 514 1.67 -14.58 8.07
N ALA A 515 1.07 -15.77 8.05
CA ALA A 515 1.37 -16.83 7.08
C ALA A 515 2.87 -17.21 6.99
N GLU A 516 3.71 -16.83 7.96
CA GLU A 516 5.13 -17.18 7.98
C GLU A 516 5.34 -18.66 8.33
N TRP A 517 6.33 -19.30 7.70
CA TRP A 517 6.73 -20.68 7.97
C TRP A 517 8.10 -20.72 8.63
N ILE A 518 8.25 -21.51 9.70
CA ILE A 518 9.47 -21.57 10.52
C ILE A 518 9.83 -23.01 10.84
N HIS A 519 11.11 -23.37 10.72
CA HIS A 519 11.61 -24.68 11.07
C HIS A 519 11.45 -24.96 12.59
N VAL A 520 10.97 -26.16 12.93
CA VAL A 520 10.77 -26.63 14.29
C VAL A 520 12.11 -27.08 14.88
N GLY A 521 12.51 -26.54 16.03
CA GLY A 521 13.72 -26.98 16.75
C GLY A 521 15.04 -26.37 16.27
N LYS A 522 15.02 -25.52 15.25
CA LYS A 522 16.17 -24.68 14.86
C LYS A 522 15.72 -23.23 14.87
N ALA A 523 16.32 -22.41 15.73
CA ALA A 523 16.07 -20.97 15.72
C ALA A 523 16.37 -20.41 14.32
N ARG A 524 15.66 -19.36 13.89
CA ARG A 524 15.88 -18.70 12.60
C ARG A 524 17.38 -18.37 12.53
N ALA A 525 18.13 -19.15 11.74
CA ALA A 525 19.59 -19.13 11.75
C ALA A 525 20.14 -17.87 11.06
N PHE A 526 19.26 -17.07 10.45
CA PHE A 526 19.60 -15.77 9.91
C PHE A 526 20.07 -14.84 11.02
N GLN A 527 21.39 -14.67 11.12
CA GLN A 527 22.01 -13.70 12.01
C GLN A 527 21.63 -12.29 11.55
N ARG A 528 20.68 -11.68 12.25
CA ARG A 528 20.19 -10.34 11.95
C ARG A 528 21.26 -9.29 12.25
N THR A 529 21.61 -8.48 11.26
CA THR A 529 22.37 -7.25 11.47
C THR A 529 21.43 -6.12 11.88
N TRP A 530 21.84 -5.34 12.88
CA TRP A 530 21.06 -4.20 13.38
C TRP A 530 21.77 -2.90 13.07
N LEU A 531 21.04 -1.90 12.56
CA LEU A 531 21.60 -0.54 12.39
C LEU A 531 22.06 0.06 13.73
N GLN A 532 21.41 -0.33 14.84
CA GLN A 532 21.78 0.07 16.20
C GLN A 532 23.13 -0.52 16.66
N ALA A 533 23.69 -1.51 15.95
CA ALA A 533 25.02 -2.05 16.26
C ALA A 533 26.16 -1.16 15.75
N ILE A 534 25.85 -0.10 14.98
CA ILE A 534 26.82 0.91 14.56
C ILE A 534 27.16 1.79 15.77
N SER A 535 28.46 1.90 16.09
CA SER A 535 28.98 2.72 17.17
C SER A 535 30.00 3.73 16.66
N TYR A 536 30.06 4.89 17.30
CA TYR A 536 31.08 5.93 17.09
C TYR A 536 31.97 6.13 18.32
N SER A 537 31.89 5.24 19.32
CA SER A 537 32.61 5.39 20.59
C SER A 537 34.13 5.39 20.46
N SER A 538 34.67 4.81 19.39
CA SER A 538 36.10 4.80 19.07
C SER A 538 36.58 6.04 18.32
N GLY A 539 35.71 7.00 18.00
CA GLY A 539 36.02 8.13 17.13
C GLY A 539 35.96 7.81 15.63
N ALA A 540 35.61 6.58 15.27
CA ALA A 540 35.33 6.15 13.90
C ALA A 540 34.06 5.29 13.89
N MET A 541 33.42 5.14 12.72
CA MET A 541 32.29 4.23 12.56
C MET A 541 32.77 2.79 12.74
N ALA A 542 32.31 2.13 13.80
CA ALA A 542 32.54 0.73 14.08
C ALA A 542 31.22 -0.04 13.95
N TYR A 543 31.27 -1.23 13.39
CA TYR A 543 30.12 -2.11 13.24
C TYR A 543 30.61 -3.57 13.32
N PRO A 544 29.77 -4.50 13.81
CA PRO A 544 30.11 -5.91 13.81
C PRO A 544 30.30 -6.41 12.38
N ASP A 545 31.24 -7.35 12.20
CA ASP A 545 31.46 -7.99 10.90
C ASP A 545 30.16 -8.60 10.38
N SER A 546 29.98 -8.53 9.07
CA SER A 546 28.80 -9.08 8.42
C SER A 546 28.68 -10.58 8.73
N PRO A 547 27.50 -11.04 9.15
CA PRO A 547 27.24 -12.48 9.31
C PRO A 547 27.27 -13.22 7.97
N ALA A 548 27.11 -12.49 6.85
CA ALA A 548 27.35 -13.03 5.53
C ALA A 548 28.85 -13.12 5.27
N SER A 549 29.39 -14.35 5.25
CA SER A 549 30.82 -14.57 4.96
C SER A 549 31.13 -14.39 3.46
N GLN A 550 32.42 -14.21 3.15
CA GLN A 550 32.89 -14.03 1.77
C GLN A 550 32.35 -15.12 0.82
N PRO A 551 31.97 -14.74 -0.41
CA PRO A 551 31.50 -15.71 -1.39
C PRO A 551 32.59 -16.76 -1.66
N PRO A 552 32.22 -18.03 -1.90
CA PRO A 552 33.18 -19.05 -2.28
C PRO A 552 33.79 -18.71 -3.64
N ALA A 553 34.95 -19.29 -3.95
CA ALA A 553 35.56 -19.14 -5.27
C ALA A 553 34.59 -19.68 -6.34
N SER A 554 34.56 -19.05 -7.52
CA SER A 554 33.65 -19.44 -8.61
C SER A 554 33.81 -20.91 -9.01
N THR A 555 35.03 -21.44 -8.94
CA THR A 555 35.37 -22.85 -9.20
C THR A 555 34.77 -23.84 -8.20
N GLU A 556 34.38 -23.38 -7.00
CA GLU A 556 33.82 -24.21 -5.94
C GLU A 556 32.28 -24.20 -5.92
N LEU A 557 31.63 -23.21 -6.57
CA LEU A 557 30.18 -23.02 -6.53
C LEU A 557 29.39 -24.22 -7.05
N ALA A 558 29.81 -24.81 -8.18
CA ALA A 558 29.14 -25.96 -8.76
C ALA A 558 29.20 -27.18 -7.83
N ALA A 559 30.36 -27.46 -7.24
CA ALA A 559 30.54 -28.55 -6.28
C ALA A 559 29.71 -28.32 -5.00
N LEU A 560 29.65 -27.08 -4.53
CA LEU A 560 28.86 -26.69 -3.36
C LEU A 560 27.35 -26.87 -3.61
N ARG A 561 26.84 -26.38 -4.74
CA ARG A 561 25.44 -26.57 -5.17
C ARG A 561 25.08 -28.04 -5.33
N ALA A 562 25.96 -28.84 -5.92
CA ALA A 562 25.79 -30.30 -6.01
C ALA A 562 25.75 -30.95 -4.62
N SER A 563 26.56 -30.47 -3.66
CA SER A 563 26.53 -30.97 -2.28
C SER A 563 25.21 -30.67 -1.58
N TYR A 564 24.59 -29.50 -1.82
CA TYR A 564 23.28 -29.16 -1.27
C TYR A 564 22.18 -30.08 -1.81
N MET A 565 22.22 -30.39 -3.10
CA MET A 565 21.30 -31.37 -3.71
C MET A 565 21.47 -32.77 -3.10
N ALA A 566 22.71 -33.24 -2.94
CA ALA A 566 23.00 -34.53 -2.33
C ALA A 566 22.55 -34.60 -0.86
N GLU A 567 22.77 -33.52 -0.09
CA GLU A 567 22.29 -33.39 1.28
C GLU A 567 20.76 -33.45 1.34
N ALA A 568 20.05 -32.72 0.47
CA ALA A 568 18.60 -32.72 0.41
C ALA A 568 18.04 -34.12 0.09
N HIS A 569 18.64 -34.86 -0.85
CA HIS A 569 18.28 -36.24 -1.12
C HIS A 569 18.50 -37.17 0.08
N SER A 570 19.64 -37.04 0.78
CA SER A 570 19.89 -37.84 1.98
C SER A 570 18.91 -37.53 3.12
N LEU A 571 18.58 -36.25 3.32
CA LEU A 571 17.59 -35.83 4.32
C LEU A 571 16.20 -36.37 3.98
N ARG A 572 15.79 -36.34 2.71
CA ARG A 572 14.54 -36.94 2.25
C ARG A 572 14.46 -38.42 2.65
N GLU A 573 15.49 -39.21 2.35
CA GLU A 573 15.52 -40.64 2.70
C GLU A 573 15.41 -40.89 4.21
N GLN A 574 16.02 -40.02 5.02
CA GLN A 574 15.92 -40.10 6.48
C GLN A 574 14.49 -39.79 6.97
N LEU A 575 13.85 -38.78 6.40
CA LEU A 575 12.49 -38.36 6.75
C LEU A 575 11.45 -39.41 6.34
N GLU A 576 11.60 -40.00 5.16
CA GLU A 576 10.76 -41.11 4.68
C GLU A 576 10.91 -42.35 5.56
N ARG A 577 12.13 -42.66 6.00
CA ARG A 577 12.39 -43.80 6.89
C ARG A 577 11.88 -43.58 8.33
N LYS A 578 11.95 -42.34 8.83
CA LYS A 578 11.55 -41.99 10.19
C LYS A 578 10.84 -40.63 10.23
N PRO A 579 9.54 -40.58 9.89
CA PRO A 579 8.78 -39.34 9.88
C PRO A 579 8.73 -38.69 11.28
N PRO A 580 8.90 -37.36 11.40
CA PRO A 580 8.76 -36.65 12.67
C PRO A 580 7.34 -36.78 13.24
N ALA A 581 7.23 -36.82 14.58
CA ALA A 581 5.95 -36.69 15.25
C ALA A 581 5.55 -35.21 15.29
N VAL A 582 4.38 -34.88 14.75
CA VAL A 582 3.85 -33.51 14.68
C VAL A 582 2.48 -33.48 15.35
N ALA A 583 2.19 -32.41 16.10
CA ALA A 583 0.89 -32.21 16.71
C ALA A 583 -0.16 -31.90 15.64
N ASP A 584 -1.39 -32.38 15.86
CA ASP A 584 -2.51 -32.11 14.97
C ASP A 584 -2.93 -30.63 15.05
N GLN A 585 -2.90 -29.95 13.91
CA GLN A 585 -3.24 -28.53 13.76
C GLN A 585 -4.60 -28.34 13.07
N SER A 586 -5.28 -29.41 12.67
CA SER A 586 -6.59 -29.34 11.99
C SER A 586 -7.66 -28.67 12.86
N ALA A 587 -7.54 -28.81 14.19
CA ALA A 587 -8.43 -28.19 15.17
C ALA A 587 -8.54 -26.66 15.02
N LEU A 588 -7.48 -26.00 14.54
CA LEU A 588 -7.48 -24.55 14.29
C LEU A 588 -8.55 -24.16 13.25
N PHE A 589 -8.71 -24.97 12.20
CA PHE A 589 -9.62 -24.67 11.10
C PHE A 589 -11.02 -25.22 11.35
N THR A 590 -11.14 -26.40 11.95
CA THR A 590 -12.44 -27.02 12.23
C THR A 590 -13.25 -26.25 13.27
N THR A 591 -12.59 -25.67 14.28
CA THR A 591 -13.27 -24.93 15.36
C THR A 591 -13.91 -23.64 14.86
N HIS A 592 -13.32 -23.03 13.83
CA HIS A 592 -13.78 -21.77 13.25
C HIS A 592 -14.57 -21.94 11.95
N GLY A 593 -14.82 -23.19 11.52
CA GLY A 593 -15.55 -23.48 10.27
C GLY A 593 -14.80 -23.10 8.99
N THR A 594 -13.50 -22.80 9.07
CA THR A 594 -12.66 -22.36 7.94
C THR A 594 -11.98 -23.51 7.20
N ASP A 595 -12.15 -24.76 7.64
CA ASP A 595 -11.60 -25.94 6.96
C ASP A 595 -12.09 -26.05 5.50
N ALA A 596 -13.32 -25.62 5.22
CA ALA A 596 -13.92 -25.65 3.88
C ALA A 596 -13.26 -24.72 2.84
N ILE A 597 -12.36 -23.83 3.26
CA ILE A 597 -11.60 -22.93 2.38
C ILE A 597 -10.07 -23.19 2.44
N ARG A 598 -9.63 -24.23 3.14
CA ARG A 598 -8.21 -24.60 3.19
C ARG A 598 -7.79 -25.32 1.92
N TRP A 599 -6.73 -24.82 1.28
CA TRP A 599 -6.25 -25.31 -0.02
C TRP A 599 -4.85 -25.97 0.03
N PHE A 600 -4.22 -26.04 1.20
CA PHE A 600 -2.86 -26.57 1.37
C PHE A 600 -2.77 -27.67 2.43
N LEU A 601 -1.78 -28.55 2.29
CA LEU A 601 -1.54 -29.67 3.20
C LEU A 601 -0.93 -29.20 4.54
N LEU A 602 -1.35 -29.79 5.66
CA LEU A 602 -0.80 -29.50 6.99
C LEU A 602 0.44 -30.34 7.32
N PRO A 603 1.36 -29.84 8.16
CA PRO A 603 2.53 -30.60 8.64
C PRO A 603 2.20 -31.98 9.24
N TYR A 604 1.10 -32.08 10.01
CA TYR A 604 0.63 -33.36 10.56
C TYR A 604 0.13 -34.33 9.48
N GLU A 605 -0.65 -33.83 8.51
CA GLU A 605 -1.15 -34.63 7.39
C GLU A 605 0.01 -35.16 6.53
N ALA A 606 1.02 -34.35 6.26
CA ALA A 606 2.24 -34.80 5.58
C ALA A 606 2.98 -35.89 6.37
N ALA A 607 3.09 -35.76 7.70
CA ALA A 607 3.72 -36.80 8.52
C ALA A 607 2.95 -38.12 8.47
N THR A 608 1.62 -38.07 8.44
CA THR A 608 0.73 -39.23 8.29
C THR A 608 0.87 -39.87 6.91
N LEU A 609 0.94 -39.06 5.85
CA LEU A 609 1.19 -39.53 4.48
C LEU A 609 2.53 -40.29 4.38
N LEU A 610 3.61 -39.76 4.99
CA LEU A 610 4.91 -40.42 5.02
C LEU A 610 4.90 -41.75 5.79
N ARG A 611 4.04 -41.91 6.80
CA ARG A 611 3.88 -43.18 7.54
C ARG A 611 3.06 -44.22 6.78
N GLY A 612 2.46 -43.86 5.63
CA GLY A 612 1.54 -44.74 4.90
C GLY A 612 0.23 -44.98 5.64
N GLU A 613 -0.11 -44.10 6.59
CA GLU A 613 -1.37 -44.14 7.33
C GLU A 613 -2.49 -43.47 6.53
N PRO A 614 -3.76 -43.90 6.69
CA PRO A 614 -4.88 -43.24 6.03
C PRO A 614 -5.00 -41.79 6.50
N LEU A 615 -5.08 -40.86 5.54
CA LEU A 615 -5.27 -39.45 5.83
C LEU A 615 -6.68 -39.18 6.41
N PRO A 616 -6.83 -38.15 7.26
CA PRO A 616 -8.15 -37.64 7.60
C PRO A 616 -8.88 -37.13 6.35
N ALA A 617 -10.20 -36.95 6.45
CA ALA A 617 -10.98 -36.40 5.34
C ALA A 617 -10.43 -35.01 4.97
N LEU A 618 -9.90 -34.90 3.74
CA LEU A 618 -9.38 -33.65 3.22
C LEU A 618 -10.55 -32.70 2.87
N PRO A 619 -10.36 -31.39 3.02
CA PRO A 619 -11.38 -30.40 2.72
C PRO A 619 -11.76 -30.39 1.24
N PRO A 620 -12.97 -29.95 0.90
CA PRO A 620 -13.39 -29.82 -0.49
C PRO A 620 -12.49 -28.83 -1.22
N HIS A 621 -12.05 -29.24 -2.41
CA HIS A 621 -11.10 -28.50 -3.21
C HIS A 621 -11.75 -27.31 -3.93
N ARG A 622 -11.16 -26.11 -3.82
CA ARG A 622 -11.66 -24.86 -4.43
C ARG A 622 -10.71 -24.19 -5.43
N VAL A 623 -9.41 -24.47 -5.33
CA VAL A 623 -8.37 -23.84 -6.16
C VAL A 623 -8.28 -24.51 -7.51
N ARG A 624 -8.84 -23.90 -8.56
CA ARG A 624 -8.89 -24.48 -9.91
C ARG A 624 -7.89 -23.76 -10.83
N PRO A 625 -6.59 -24.09 -10.74
CA PRO A 625 -5.59 -23.28 -11.41
C PRO A 625 -5.74 -23.34 -12.93
N ARG A 626 -5.71 -22.17 -13.58
CA ARG A 626 -5.60 -22.06 -15.03
C ARG A 626 -4.16 -22.33 -15.44
N THR A 627 -3.98 -23.25 -16.39
CA THR A 627 -2.69 -23.87 -16.67
C THR A 627 -2.06 -23.40 -17.98
N TYR A 628 -0.74 -23.25 -17.93
CA TYR A 628 0.12 -22.90 -19.05
C TYR A 628 0.09 -23.91 -20.20
N MET A 629 -0.37 -25.13 -19.96
CA MET A 629 -0.61 -26.13 -20.99
C MET A 629 -2.10 -26.37 -20.97
N GLY A 630 -2.82 -25.81 -21.95
CA GLY A 630 -4.26 -26.02 -22.11
C GLY A 630 -4.61 -27.49 -21.92
N ASP A 631 -5.81 -27.73 -21.37
CA ASP A 631 -6.18 -28.96 -20.69
C ASP A 631 -6.07 -30.22 -21.58
N SER A 632 -4.86 -30.75 -21.71
CA SER A 632 -4.60 -32.00 -22.42
C SER A 632 -5.11 -33.22 -21.63
N ARG A 633 -5.72 -33.00 -20.46
CA ARG A 633 -6.28 -34.04 -19.59
C ARG A 633 -7.81 -34.12 -19.59
N GLU A 634 -8.53 -33.15 -20.16
CA GLU A 634 -10.02 -33.19 -20.20
C GLU A 634 -10.64 -32.91 -21.58
N ALA A 635 -9.97 -33.32 -22.66
CA ALA A 635 -10.66 -33.53 -23.94
C ALA A 635 -11.56 -34.80 -23.88
N LYS A 636 -12.60 -34.82 -23.04
CA LYS A 636 -13.80 -35.65 -23.17
C LYS A 636 -14.86 -35.33 -22.10
N LYS A 637 -15.95 -34.72 -22.58
CA LYS A 637 -17.26 -34.42 -21.95
C LYS A 637 -17.37 -33.09 -21.20
N ALA A 638 -17.53 -32.01 -21.97
CA ALA A 638 -18.39 -30.91 -21.55
C ALA A 638 -19.87 -31.33 -21.71
N PRO A 639 -20.77 -31.03 -20.75
CA PRO A 639 -22.21 -30.95 -21.00
C PRO A 639 -22.50 -29.71 -21.86
N GLU A 640 -23.41 -29.85 -22.83
CA GLU A 640 -23.75 -28.89 -23.90
C GLU A 640 -24.46 -27.58 -23.47
N ASP A 641 -24.36 -27.14 -22.23
CA ASP A 641 -25.00 -25.90 -21.76
C ASP A 641 -23.98 -24.84 -21.35
N ALA A 642 -23.23 -24.33 -22.33
CA ALA A 642 -22.34 -23.18 -22.17
C ALA A 642 -22.49 -22.24 -23.37
N ILE A 643 -23.62 -21.55 -23.45
CA ILE A 643 -23.82 -20.40 -24.34
C ILE A 643 -24.23 -19.22 -23.46
N ALA A 644 -23.52 -18.10 -23.67
CA ALA A 644 -23.67 -16.77 -23.05
C ALA A 644 -23.05 -16.59 -21.65
N ASN A 645 -21.79 -16.13 -21.63
CA ASN A 645 -21.23 -15.42 -20.48
C ASN A 645 -20.66 -14.07 -20.94
N SER A 646 -21.54 -13.08 -21.07
CA SER A 646 -21.21 -11.64 -21.04
C SER A 646 -21.08 -11.11 -19.61
N ALA A 647 -21.10 -11.98 -18.60
CA ALA A 647 -21.23 -11.57 -17.20
C ALA A 647 -19.93 -11.08 -16.55
N ALA A 648 -18.76 -11.16 -17.18
CA ALA A 648 -17.52 -10.72 -16.54
C ALA A 648 -17.43 -9.20 -16.29
N ALA A 649 -18.17 -8.39 -17.06
CA ALA A 649 -18.22 -6.94 -16.92
C ALA A 649 -19.28 -6.49 -15.88
N ASP A 650 -20.46 -7.12 -15.85
CA ASP A 650 -21.54 -6.78 -14.90
C ASP A 650 -21.23 -7.21 -13.45
N ILE A 651 -20.32 -8.16 -13.28
CA ILE A 651 -19.95 -8.74 -11.99
C ILE A 651 -19.13 -7.77 -11.10
N ALA A 652 -18.44 -6.78 -11.68
CA ALA A 652 -17.81 -5.71 -10.90
C ALA A 652 -18.83 -4.68 -10.36
N ALA A 653 -19.98 -4.53 -11.04
CA ALA A 653 -21.04 -3.61 -10.67
C ALA A 653 -22.02 -4.20 -9.64
N GLU A 654 -22.34 -5.50 -9.71
CA GLU A 654 -23.31 -6.12 -8.79
C GLU A 654 -22.78 -6.38 -7.37
N MET A 655 -21.47 -6.41 -7.15
CA MET A 655 -20.90 -6.45 -5.78
C MET A 655 -21.08 -5.14 -5.00
N MET A 656 -21.42 -4.03 -5.67
CA MET A 656 -21.69 -2.73 -5.06
C MET A 656 -23.17 -2.51 -4.70
N LEU A 657 -24.10 -3.28 -5.26
CA LEU A 657 -25.55 -3.05 -5.13
C LEU A 657 -26.23 -3.80 -3.96
N ALA A 658 -25.53 -4.65 -3.23
CA ALA A 658 -26.14 -5.49 -2.17
C ALA A 658 -26.10 -4.89 -0.75
N MET A 659 -26.24 -3.56 -0.61
CA MET A 659 -26.35 -2.89 0.69
C MET A 659 -27.39 -1.76 0.75
N ASP A 660 -28.34 -1.70 -0.18
CA ASP A 660 -29.44 -0.73 -0.10
C ASP A 660 -30.81 -1.40 -0.09
N GLY A 661 -31.61 -1.04 0.92
CA GLY A 661 -32.95 -1.58 1.11
C GLY A 661 -33.68 -0.90 2.27
N ALA A 662 -34.25 0.28 2.02
CA ALA A 662 -35.49 0.76 2.64
C ALA A 662 -36.06 1.96 1.87
N ASP A 663 -37.05 1.70 1.01
CA ASP A 663 -37.80 2.67 0.19
C ASP A 663 -38.51 3.76 1.01
N TRP A 664 -38.43 5.02 0.56
CA TRP A 664 -39.45 6.05 0.77
C TRP A 664 -39.73 6.74 -0.57
N GLU A 665 -41.01 6.77 -0.97
CA GLU A 665 -41.48 7.23 -2.27
C GLU A 665 -41.20 8.72 -2.56
N ALA A 666 -41.00 8.98 -3.85
CA ALA A 666 -40.80 10.28 -4.46
C ALA A 666 -42.12 10.98 -4.74
N ASP A 667 -42.25 12.23 -4.33
CA ASP A 667 -43.00 13.26 -5.06
C ASP A 667 -42.51 14.64 -4.62
N GLU A 668 -41.66 15.24 -5.45
CA GLU A 668 -41.65 16.66 -5.85
C GLU A 668 -40.28 17.01 -6.45
N VAL A 669 -40.16 16.68 -7.73
CA VAL A 669 -39.24 17.36 -8.65
C VAL A 669 -39.75 18.79 -8.83
N ALA A 670 -38.92 19.78 -8.50
CA ALA A 670 -38.59 20.94 -9.33
C ALA A 670 -38.34 22.22 -8.52
N GLN A 671 -37.31 22.95 -8.97
CA GLN A 671 -36.98 24.34 -8.66
C GLN A 671 -36.17 24.58 -7.38
N LEU A 672 -34.84 24.68 -7.54
CA LEU A 672 -34.01 25.44 -6.60
C LEU A 672 -33.28 26.59 -7.30
N PRO A 673 -33.20 27.79 -6.67
CA PRO A 673 -32.62 29.02 -7.23
C PRO A 673 -31.09 29.07 -7.02
N PRO A 674 -30.37 30.10 -7.51
CA PRO A 674 -28.93 30.14 -7.44
C PRO A 674 -28.40 30.19 -6.00
N CYS A 675 -27.18 29.68 -5.82
CA CYS A 675 -26.43 29.61 -4.58
C CYS A 675 -26.46 30.95 -3.80
N PRO A 676 -26.92 31.00 -2.53
CA PRO A 676 -26.91 32.22 -1.76
C PRO A 676 -25.55 32.47 -1.11
N ALA A 677 -25.12 33.73 -1.19
CA ALA A 677 -24.00 34.28 -0.45
C ALA A 677 -24.16 34.13 1.07
N ARG A 678 -23.01 34.16 1.79
CA ARG A 678 -22.85 34.11 3.25
C ARG A 678 -24.05 34.65 4.03
N THR A 679 -24.73 33.76 4.77
CA THR A 679 -25.86 34.11 5.64
C THR A 679 -25.36 34.92 6.86
N PRO A 680 -26.01 36.04 7.22
CA PRO A 680 -25.72 36.77 8.45
C PRO A 680 -26.17 35.97 9.70
N ALA A 681 -25.52 36.25 10.84
CA ALA A 681 -25.65 35.56 12.14
C ALA A 681 -27.10 35.33 12.64
N THR A 682 -28.09 36.07 12.13
CA THR A 682 -29.50 36.01 12.55
C THR A 682 -30.23 34.72 12.14
N ALA A 683 -29.79 34.00 11.10
CA ALA A 683 -30.43 32.74 10.68
C ALA A 683 -30.03 31.53 11.55
N LEU A 684 -28.83 31.55 12.13
CA LEU A 684 -28.33 30.50 13.02
C LEU A 684 -29.04 30.53 14.38
N GLU A 685 -29.28 31.72 14.92
CA GLU A 685 -30.00 31.93 16.18
C GLU A 685 -31.45 31.42 16.11
N ALA A 686 -32.15 31.66 14.99
CA ALA A 686 -33.51 31.15 14.77
C ALA A 686 -33.57 29.61 14.67
N LYS A 687 -32.54 28.98 14.08
CA LYS A 687 -32.44 27.51 13.96
C LYS A 687 -32.12 26.85 15.32
N LEU A 688 -31.32 27.50 16.16
CA LEU A 688 -30.95 27.02 17.50
C LEU A 688 -32.10 27.14 18.53
N ALA A 689 -32.97 28.14 18.39
CA ALA A 689 -34.13 28.34 19.27
C ALA A 689 -35.24 27.27 19.13
N SER A 690 -35.17 26.40 18.10
CA SER A 690 -36.12 25.29 17.87
C SER A 690 -35.55 23.90 18.22
N ALA A 691 -34.43 23.83 18.92
CA ALA A 691 -33.71 22.59 19.19
C ALA A 691 -34.50 21.61 20.07
N THR A 692 -34.54 20.34 19.64
CA THR A 692 -35.16 19.23 20.38
C THR A 692 -34.12 18.18 20.76
N VAL A 693 -34.39 17.41 21.81
CA VAL A 693 -33.50 16.32 22.26
C VAL A 693 -33.38 15.26 21.16
N ARG A 694 -32.20 15.21 20.52
CA ARG A 694 -31.82 14.19 19.53
C ARG A 694 -31.48 12.87 20.22
N LYS A 695 -31.95 11.75 19.66
CA LYS A 695 -31.77 10.42 20.23
C LYS A 695 -30.51 9.75 19.66
N PRO A 696 -29.54 9.34 20.48
CA PRO A 696 -28.34 8.67 19.98
C PRO A 696 -28.60 7.25 19.44
N PRO A 697 -27.72 6.71 18.58
CA PRO A 697 -27.79 5.34 18.06
C PRO A 697 -27.76 4.29 19.17
N ARG A 698 -28.35 3.12 18.89
CA ARG A 698 -28.43 2.00 19.87
C ARG A 698 -27.05 1.56 20.37
N LYS A 699 -26.05 1.55 19.49
CA LYS A 699 -24.65 1.17 19.81
C LYS A 699 -24.05 2.11 20.89
N LEU A 700 -24.19 3.42 20.69
CA LEU A 700 -23.73 4.44 21.64
C LEU A 700 -24.49 4.37 22.97
N MET A 701 -25.83 4.22 22.92
CA MET A 701 -26.66 4.07 24.11
C MET A 701 -26.29 2.83 24.94
N ASN A 702 -25.97 1.71 24.29
CA ASN A 702 -25.56 0.47 24.96
C ASN A 702 -24.21 0.63 25.67
N ALA A 703 -23.24 1.27 25.03
CA ALA A 703 -21.92 1.53 25.61
C ALA A 703 -22.02 2.40 26.87
N VAL A 704 -22.80 3.49 26.79
CA VAL A 704 -23.02 4.40 27.94
C VAL A 704 -23.80 3.71 29.06
N THR A 705 -24.84 2.94 28.72
CA THR A 705 -25.58 2.15 29.70
C THR A 705 -24.70 1.14 30.40
N LYS A 706 -23.81 0.46 29.67
CA LYS A 706 -22.85 -0.51 30.23
C LYS A 706 -21.92 0.18 31.23
N ALA A 707 -21.36 1.35 30.91
CA ALA A 707 -20.48 2.09 31.80
C ALA A 707 -21.21 2.56 33.07
N ILE A 708 -22.41 3.14 32.93
CA ILE A 708 -23.20 3.61 34.08
C ILE A 708 -23.52 2.46 35.04
N ARG A 709 -23.91 1.28 34.53
CA ARG A 709 -24.20 0.09 35.35
C ARG A 709 -22.95 -0.45 36.02
N MET A 710 -21.88 -0.64 35.24
CA MET A 710 -20.65 -1.26 35.70
C MET A 710 -19.99 -0.45 36.83
N PHE A 711 -20.03 0.88 36.75
CA PHE A 711 -19.38 1.76 37.71
C PHE A 711 -20.32 2.41 38.73
N GLY A 712 -21.63 2.08 38.68
CA GLY A 712 -22.64 2.63 39.60
C GLY A 712 -22.69 4.16 39.58
N MET A 713 -22.63 4.76 38.39
CA MET A 713 -22.41 6.20 38.22
C MET A 713 -23.60 7.06 38.66
N ILE A 714 -24.84 6.61 38.39
CA ILE A 714 -26.09 7.35 38.63
C ILE A 714 -26.93 6.62 39.69
N ARG A 715 -27.41 7.38 40.68
CA ARG A 715 -28.20 6.94 41.84
C ARG A 715 -29.50 7.74 41.94
N GLU A 716 -30.46 7.23 42.72
CA GLU A 716 -31.79 7.84 42.88
C GLU A 716 -31.65 9.21 43.54
N GLY A 717 -32.29 10.22 42.94
CA GLY A 717 -32.24 11.61 43.40
C GLY A 717 -30.95 12.36 43.04
N ASP A 718 -30.08 11.80 42.19
CA ASP A 718 -28.89 12.51 41.74
C ASP A 718 -29.26 13.75 40.90
N ARG A 719 -28.52 14.83 41.13
CA ARG A 719 -28.56 16.05 40.32
C ARG A 719 -27.23 16.12 39.57
N ILE A 720 -27.28 15.77 38.28
CA ILE A 720 -26.11 15.62 37.41
C ILE A 720 -25.88 16.92 36.65
N LEU A 721 -24.70 17.51 36.82
CA LEU A 721 -24.23 18.65 36.06
C LEU A 721 -23.31 18.16 34.93
N VAL A 722 -23.61 18.51 33.69
CA VAL A 722 -22.80 18.14 32.51
C VAL A 722 -21.88 19.31 32.17
N GLY A 723 -20.57 19.06 32.09
CA GLY A 723 -19.62 20.05 31.59
C GLY A 723 -19.74 20.18 30.08
N VAL A 724 -20.28 21.31 29.60
CA VAL A 724 -20.47 21.57 28.16
C VAL A 724 -19.41 22.54 27.68
N SER A 725 -18.52 22.10 26.78
CA SER A 725 -17.52 22.98 26.14
C SER A 725 -17.99 23.51 24.79
N GLY A 726 -19.16 23.09 24.30
CA GLY A 726 -19.63 23.41 22.94
C GLY A 726 -19.00 22.53 21.85
N GLY A 727 -18.12 21.60 22.23
CA GLY A 727 -17.56 20.57 21.34
C GLY A 727 -18.49 19.35 21.19
N LYS A 728 -18.26 18.58 20.13
CA LYS A 728 -19.05 17.40 19.72
C LYS A 728 -19.26 16.39 20.85
N ASP A 729 -18.25 16.16 21.68
CA ASP A 729 -18.28 15.12 22.72
C ASP A 729 -19.13 15.56 23.92
N SER A 730 -19.03 16.83 24.30
CA SER A 730 -19.78 17.40 25.42
C SER A 730 -21.28 17.50 25.13
N LEU A 731 -21.66 17.84 23.89
CA LEU A 731 -23.05 17.90 23.45
C LEU A 731 -23.62 16.50 23.24
N THR A 732 -22.84 15.57 22.69
CA THR A 732 -23.25 14.17 22.57
C THR A 732 -23.55 13.57 23.95
N MET A 733 -22.69 13.81 24.95
CA MET A 733 -22.92 13.39 26.33
C MET A 733 -24.25 13.92 26.89
N LEU A 734 -24.53 15.21 26.71
CA LEU A 734 -25.76 15.84 27.17
C LEU A 734 -27.00 15.18 26.54
N HIS A 735 -27.00 15.01 25.22
CA HIS A 735 -28.09 14.36 24.49
C HIS A 735 -28.27 12.89 24.90
N THR A 736 -27.18 12.17 25.13
CA THR A 736 -27.24 10.79 25.61
C THR A 736 -27.86 10.69 27.00
N LEU A 737 -27.48 11.56 27.94
CA LEU A 737 -28.06 11.54 29.29
C LEU A 737 -29.53 11.98 29.32
N LEU A 738 -29.93 12.96 28.49
CA LEU A 738 -31.34 13.37 28.33
C LEU A 738 -32.19 12.26 27.70
N ALA A 739 -31.67 11.57 26.69
CA ALA A 739 -32.34 10.44 26.07
C ALA A 739 -32.46 9.25 27.04
N LEU A 740 -31.44 9.03 27.88
CA LEU A 740 -31.42 7.97 28.90
C LEU A 740 -32.41 8.25 30.02
N GLN A 741 -32.55 9.51 30.47
CA GLN A 741 -33.43 9.92 31.56
C GLN A 741 -34.90 9.47 31.36
N ARG A 742 -35.36 9.41 30.10
CA ARG A 742 -36.71 8.96 29.74
C ARG A 742 -36.94 7.45 29.95
N ARG A 743 -35.87 6.64 29.95
CA ARG A 743 -35.93 5.17 29.95
C ARG A 743 -35.22 4.54 31.15
N TRP A 744 -34.49 5.34 31.93
CA TRP A 744 -33.71 4.83 33.06
C TRP A 744 -34.62 4.52 34.26
N PRO A 745 -34.38 3.42 34.99
CA PRO A 745 -35.19 3.06 36.16
C PRO A 745 -35.10 4.07 37.31
N VAL A 746 -34.00 4.81 37.39
CA VAL A 746 -33.66 5.72 38.49
C VAL A 746 -33.94 7.15 38.07
N LYS A 747 -34.57 7.95 38.95
CA LYS A 747 -34.86 9.37 38.67
C LYS A 747 -33.66 10.25 39.06
N TYR A 748 -33.26 11.11 38.14
CA TYR A 748 -32.19 12.10 38.31
C TYR A 748 -32.50 13.37 37.53
N GLU A 749 -31.96 14.50 37.96
CA GLU A 749 -32.04 15.79 37.26
C GLU A 749 -30.76 16.08 36.49
N ILE A 750 -30.87 16.82 35.38
CA ILE A 750 -29.73 17.18 34.52
C ILE A 750 -29.66 18.71 34.42
N GLY A 751 -28.47 19.26 34.65
CA GLY A 751 -28.10 20.63 34.31
C GLY A 751 -26.85 20.65 33.44
N ALA A 752 -26.52 21.81 32.86
CA ALA A 752 -25.32 22.02 32.07
C ALA A 752 -24.51 23.21 32.62
N VAL A 753 -23.18 23.13 32.53
CA VAL A 753 -22.28 24.22 32.94
C VAL A 753 -21.19 24.45 31.90
N THR A 754 -20.89 25.72 31.64
CA THR A 754 -19.76 26.13 30.81
C THR A 754 -18.92 27.16 31.56
N VAL A 755 -17.60 26.93 31.58
CA VAL A 755 -16.63 27.86 32.15
C VAL A 755 -15.88 28.53 31.02
N ASP A 756 -16.10 29.83 30.85
CA ASP A 756 -15.46 30.64 29.83
C ASP A 756 -14.16 31.26 30.36
N PRO A 757 -13.00 30.90 29.78
CA PRO A 757 -11.71 31.46 30.15
C PRO A 757 -11.46 32.90 29.64
N GLN A 758 -12.44 33.54 28.97
CA GLN A 758 -12.35 34.88 28.39
C GLN A 758 -11.24 35.06 27.35
N THR A 759 -11.04 34.05 26.51
CA THR A 759 -10.11 34.14 25.37
C THR A 759 -10.83 34.63 24.12
N GLU A 760 -10.24 35.55 23.35
CA GLU A 760 -10.83 36.07 22.08
C GLU A 760 -11.22 34.98 21.05
N ALA A 761 -10.69 33.76 21.21
CA ALA A 761 -10.92 32.62 20.31
C ALA A 761 -12.08 31.68 20.69
N TYR A 762 -12.83 31.95 21.78
CA TYR A 762 -13.92 31.08 22.27
C TYR A 762 -15.15 31.91 22.66
N ASP A 763 -16.26 31.76 21.92
CA ASP A 763 -17.55 32.40 22.23
C ASP A 763 -18.65 31.34 22.47
N PRO A 764 -19.01 31.07 23.74
CA PRO A 764 -20.07 30.13 24.09
C PRO A 764 -21.47 30.76 24.09
N SER A 765 -21.64 32.01 23.61
CA SER A 765 -22.93 32.74 23.58
C SER A 765 -24.06 31.95 22.91
N VAL A 766 -23.72 31.15 21.89
CA VAL A 766 -24.66 30.29 21.14
C VAL A 766 -25.27 29.15 21.97
N LEU A 767 -24.64 28.76 23.08
CA LEU A 767 -25.12 27.67 23.94
C LEU A 767 -26.27 28.09 24.84
N ILE A 768 -26.38 29.39 25.19
CA ILE A 768 -27.42 29.92 26.06
C ILE A 768 -28.83 29.67 25.48
N PRO A 769 -29.16 30.13 24.26
CA PRO A 769 -30.48 29.87 23.66
C PRO A 769 -30.71 28.39 23.37
N TYR A 770 -29.65 27.62 23.07
CA TYR A 770 -29.73 26.20 22.79
C TYR A 770 -30.12 25.37 24.02
N MET A 771 -29.53 25.65 25.19
CA MET A 771 -29.88 24.96 26.45
C MET A 771 -31.29 25.32 26.92
N ALA A 772 -31.70 26.57 26.72
CA ALA A 772 -33.07 27.01 26.99
C ALA A 772 -34.10 26.24 26.14
N ALA A 773 -33.81 26.02 24.85
CA ALA A 773 -34.66 25.22 23.96
C ALA A 773 -34.75 23.74 24.38
N LEU A 774 -33.66 23.17 24.91
CA LEU A 774 -33.64 21.80 25.45
C LEU A 774 -34.31 21.66 26.83
N GLY A 775 -34.67 22.77 27.47
CA GLY A 775 -35.27 22.78 28.82
C GLY A 775 -34.28 22.39 29.93
N VAL A 776 -32.97 22.58 29.71
CA VAL A 776 -31.92 22.21 30.66
C VAL A 776 -31.43 23.46 31.41
N PRO A 777 -31.40 23.47 32.76
CA PRO A 777 -30.77 24.54 33.53
C PRO A 777 -29.31 24.71 33.12
N TYR A 778 -28.93 25.92 32.69
CA TYR A 778 -27.60 26.24 32.19
C TYR A 778 -26.91 27.28 33.05
N PHE A 779 -25.72 26.95 33.53
CA PHE A 779 -24.89 27.83 34.36
C PHE A 779 -23.66 28.25 33.58
N TYR A 780 -23.46 29.55 33.47
CA TYR A 780 -22.38 30.13 32.69
C TYR A 780 -21.49 30.96 33.60
N GLU A 781 -20.26 30.49 33.81
CA GLU A 781 -19.28 31.11 34.70
C GLU A 781 -18.17 31.75 33.86
N LYS A 782 -17.90 33.04 34.09
CA LYS A 782 -16.91 33.85 33.37
C LYS A 782 -15.79 34.26 34.32
N GLU A 783 -14.54 33.96 33.98
CA GLU A 783 -13.37 34.43 34.75
C GLU A 783 -12.13 34.56 33.85
N ASP A 784 -11.34 35.64 34.03
CA ASP A 784 -10.12 35.89 33.25
C ASP A 784 -8.95 35.03 33.76
N LEU A 785 -8.89 33.80 33.24
CA LEU A 785 -7.91 32.81 33.68
C LEU A 785 -6.50 33.10 33.15
N ILE A 786 -6.34 33.96 32.13
CA ILE A 786 -5.03 34.29 31.55
C ILE A 786 -4.30 35.33 32.41
N GLU A 787 -5.01 36.32 32.97
CA GLU A 787 -4.41 37.33 33.84
C GLU A 787 -3.97 36.74 35.19
N GLN A 788 -4.75 35.79 35.75
CA GLN A 788 -4.41 35.07 36.98
C GLN A 788 -3.24 34.08 36.83
N ALA A 789 -3.03 33.52 35.63
CA ALA A 789 -1.88 32.65 35.34
C ALA A 789 -0.56 33.44 35.30
N LYS A 790 -0.60 34.71 34.88
CA LYS A 790 0.57 35.61 34.83
C LYS A 790 0.99 36.11 36.22
N THR A 791 0.04 36.28 37.14
CA THR A 791 0.28 36.81 38.50
C THR A 791 0.77 35.76 39.51
N ASN A 792 0.56 34.46 39.27
CA ASN A 792 0.94 33.37 40.18
C ASN A 792 2.22 32.62 39.78
N GLN A 793 3.14 33.24 39.04
CA GLN A 793 4.43 32.62 38.65
C GLN A 793 5.46 32.50 39.80
N ASP A 794 5.19 33.09 40.97
CA ASP A 794 6.09 33.02 42.13
C ASP A 794 5.77 31.82 43.03
N GLY A 795 6.18 30.61 42.62
CA GLY A 795 6.24 29.46 43.53
C GLY A 795 5.95 28.10 42.92
N GLY A 796 6.93 27.54 42.20
CA GLY A 796 7.00 26.10 41.90
C GLY A 796 6.58 25.71 40.49
N ALA A 797 7.47 24.97 39.82
CA ALA A 797 7.40 24.50 38.44
C ALA A 797 5.98 24.09 37.96
N VAL A 798 5.36 24.96 37.16
CA VAL A 798 4.17 24.63 36.36
C VAL A 798 4.64 24.05 35.03
N THR A 799 4.56 22.73 34.87
CA THR A 799 5.07 22.01 33.69
C THR A 799 4.20 22.12 32.44
N SER A 800 3.05 22.80 32.48
CA SER A 800 2.36 23.34 31.30
C SER A 800 1.17 24.22 31.71
N ILE A 801 0.99 25.35 31.03
CA ILE A 801 -0.16 26.27 31.22
C ILE A 801 -1.51 25.55 31.06
N CYS A 802 -1.62 24.58 30.14
CA CYS A 802 -2.84 23.81 29.90
C CYS A 802 -3.24 22.93 31.10
N SER A 803 -2.28 22.37 31.85
CA SER A 803 -2.57 21.53 33.03
C SER A 803 -3.11 22.34 34.21
N TRP A 804 -2.67 23.59 34.36
CA TRP A 804 -3.14 24.54 35.38
C TRP A 804 -4.55 25.06 35.04
N CYS A 805 -4.79 25.47 33.79
CA CYS A 805 -6.11 25.90 33.31
C CYS A 805 -7.18 24.81 33.47
N SER A 806 -6.85 23.54 33.22
CA SER A 806 -7.77 22.41 33.42
C SER A 806 -8.17 22.22 34.90
N ARG A 807 -7.24 22.43 35.84
CA ARG A 807 -7.49 22.33 37.29
C ARG A 807 -8.34 23.48 37.82
N MET A 808 -8.09 24.71 37.35
CA MET A 808 -8.88 25.90 37.73
C MET A 808 -10.32 25.82 37.22
N LYS A 809 -10.53 25.47 35.94
CA LYS A 809 -11.87 25.26 35.37
C LYS A 809 -12.68 24.23 36.18
N ARG A 810 -12.04 23.16 36.65
CA ARG A 810 -12.67 22.12 37.47
C ARG A 810 -13.05 22.63 38.87
N GLY A 811 -12.22 23.48 39.48
CA GLY A 811 -12.51 24.14 40.75
C GLY A 811 -13.75 25.03 40.67
N MET A 812 -13.85 25.84 39.61
CA MET A 812 -15.02 26.70 39.37
C MET A 812 -16.31 25.90 39.19
N ILE A 813 -16.25 24.80 38.42
CA ILE A 813 -17.40 23.89 38.26
C ILE A 813 -17.84 23.33 39.62
N TYR A 814 -16.90 22.92 40.49
CA TYR A 814 -17.26 22.43 41.83
C TYR A 814 -17.91 23.51 42.70
N THR A 815 -17.48 24.77 42.59
CA THR A 815 -18.13 25.89 43.28
C THR A 815 -19.55 26.10 42.77
N ALA A 816 -19.75 26.11 41.44
CA ALA A 816 -21.08 26.22 40.85
C ALA A 816 -21.98 25.05 41.26
N MET A 817 -21.47 23.82 41.26
CA MET A 817 -22.20 22.63 41.73
C MET A 817 -22.67 22.78 43.17
N ARG A 818 -21.81 23.25 44.08
CA ARG A 818 -22.17 23.45 45.50
C ARG A 818 -23.21 24.56 45.67
N ARG A 819 -23.07 25.65 44.91
CA ARG A 819 -23.99 26.79 44.95
C ARG A 819 -25.39 26.40 44.46
N GLU A 820 -25.46 25.62 43.39
CA GLU A 820 -26.72 25.25 42.70
C GLU A 820 -27.28 23.89 43.15
N GLY A 821 -26.60 23.22 44.09
CA GLY A 821 -27.03 21.96 44.70
C GLY A 821 -26.94 20.74 43.78
N TYR A 822 -25.91 20.64 42.92
CA TYR A 822 -25.61 19.46 42.11
C TYR A 822 -24.55 18.59 42.78
N ASN A 823 -24.76 17.28 42.81
CA ASN A 823 -23.89 16.34 43.53
C ASN A 823 -23.05 15.43 42.59
N VAL A 824 -23.33 15.42 41.29
CA VAL A 824 -22.61 14.60 40.29
C VAL A 824 -22.18 15.44 39.09
N LEU A 825 -20.90 15.35 38.68
CA LEU A 825 -20.35 16.00 37.50
C LEU A 825 -20.09 14.97 36.39
N ALA A 826 -20.68 15.17 35.22
CA ALA A 826 -20.46 14.33 34.04
C ALA A 826 -19.54 15.03 33.02
N PHE A 827 -18.48 14.35 32.60
CA PHE A 827 -17.58 14.81 31.54
C PHE A 827 -17.73 14.00 30.26
N GLY A 828 -17.68 14.67 29.11
CA GLY A 828 -17.80 14.09 27.78
C GLY A 828 -16.59 13.25 27.33
N GLN A 829 -15.86 12.60 28.25
CA GLN A 829 -14.64 11.85 27.93
C GLN A 829 -14.97 10.42 27.50
N HIS A 830 -14.38 9.97 26.40
CA HIS A 830 -14.65 8.71 25.70
C HIS A 830 -13.49 7.71 25.82
N LEU A 831 -13.68 6.47 25.33
CA LEU A 831 -12.70 5.37 25.46
C LEU A 831 -11.31 5.76 24.94
N ASP A 832 -11.25 6.52 23.83
CA ASP A 832 -10.01 7.00 23.25
C ASP A 832 -9.25 7.95 24.19
N ASP A 833 -9.93 8.78 24.98
CA ASP A 833 -9.29 9.64 26.00
C ASP A 833 -8.67 8.79 27.13
N PHE A 834 -9.34 7.69 27.51
CA PHE A 834 -8.78 6.76 28.50
C PHE A 834 -7.55 6.05 27.96
N ALA A 835 -7.54 5.69 26.68
CA ALA A 835 -6.38 5.10 26.02
C ALA A 835 -5.23 6.12 25.92
N GLU A 836 -5.51 7.36 25.53
CA GLU A 836 -4.52 8.45 25.48
C GLU A 836 -3.94 8.73 26.87
N SER A 837 -4.78 8.87 27.90
CA SER A 837 -4.33 9.08 29.28
C SER A 837 -3.52 7.91 29.82
N PHE A 838 -3.84 6.67 29.42
CA PHE A 838 -3.07 5.48 29.78
C PHE A 838 -1.66 5.55 29.19
N ILE A 839 -1.58 5.81 27.88
CA ILE A 839 -0.32 5.94 27.14
C ILE A 839 0.53 7.07 27.72
N MET A 840 -0.05 8.25 27.95
CA MET A 840 0.67 9.37 28.55
C MET A 840 1.23 9.01 29.94
N SER A 841 0.44 8.31 30.76
CA SER A 841 0.90 7.90 32.10
C SER A 841 1.99 6.83 32.04
N ALA A 842 1.87 5.87 31.11
CA ALA A 842 2.83 4.80 30.95
C ALA A 842 4.21 5.34 30.52
N LEU A 843 4.22 6.30 29.59
CA LEU A 843 5.44 6.76 28.95
C LEU A 843 6.11 7.94 29.65
N PHE A 844 5.33 8.93 30.07
CA PHE A 844 5.90 10.14 30.69
C PHE A 844 6.02 10.01 32.20
N ASN A 845 5.19 9.18 32.84
CA ASN A 845 5.15 9.05 34.30
C ASN A 845 5.59 7.66 34.81
N GLY A 846 5.88 6.70 33.92
CA GLY A 846 6.28 5.34 34.29
C GLY A 846 5.24 4.56 35.09
N LYS A 847 3.95 4.89 34.95
CA LYS A 847 2.85 4.31 35.73
C LYS A 847 1.74 3.79 34.82
N LEU A 848 1.33 2.54 35.01
CA LEU A 848 0.22 1.90 34.29
C LEU A 848 -1.14 2.34 34.82
N ASN A 849 -1.47 3.62 34.69
CA ASN A 849 -2.71 4.22 35.17
C ASN A 849 -3.41 4.98 34.05
N THR A 850 -4.73 4.98 34.07
CA THR A 850 -5.55 5.89 33.25
C THR A 850 -6.48 6.71 34.14
N MET A 851 -7.22 7.65 33.56
CA MET A 851 -8.25 8.39 34.27
C MET A 851 -9.32 7.45 34.84
N LYS A 852 -9.80 7.76 36.05
CA LYS A 852 -10.83 6.94 36.71
C LYS A 852 -12.19 7.16 36.02
N ALA A 853 -12.92 6.10 35.69
CA ALA A 853 -14.26 6.23 35.11
C ALA A 853 -15.28 6.87 36.06
N HIS A 854 -15.09 6.67 37.36
CA HIS A 854 -15.91 7.23 38.43
C HIS A 854 -15.05 7.43 39.68
N TYR A 855 -15.17 8.58 40.34
CA TYR A 855 -14.55 8.83 41.64
C TYR A 855 -15.30 9.92 42.43
N THR A 856 -15.12 9.92 43.75
CA THR A 856 -15.56 11.01 44.64
C THR A 856 -14.39 11.96 44.85
N VAL A 857 -14.64 13.27 44.83
CA VAL A 857 -13.61 14.28 45.10
C VAL A 857 -13.10 14.15 46.54
N ASP A 858 -11.91 14.68 46.83
CA ASP A 858 -11.25 14.51 48.14
C ASP A 858 -12.07 15.08 49.31
N ALA A 859 -12.87 16.13 49.06
CA ALA A 859 -13.79 16.70 50.06
C ALA A 859 -15.01 15.80 50.37
N GLY A 860 -15.18 14.69 49.64
CA GLY A 860 -16.21 13.68 49.88
C GLY A 860 -17.63 14.05 49.45
N ASP A 861 -17.84 15.29 49.00
CA ASP A 861 -19.16 15.90 48.77
C ASP A 861 -19.67 15.74 47.32
N LEU A 862 -18.77 15.69 46.33
CA LEU A 862 -19.12 15.60 44.91
C LEU A 862 -18.58 14.33 44.23
N ARG A 863 -19.33 13.79 43.26
CA ARG A 863 -18.89 12.66 42.43
C ARG A 863 -18.62 13.07 41.00
N VAL A 864 -17.58 12.54 40.38
CA VAL A 864 -17.23 12.76 38.97
C VAL A 864 -17.42 11.47 38.21
N ILE A 865 -18.18 11.52 37.11
CA ILE A 865 -18.53 10.38 36.26
C ILE A 865 -18.12 10.62 34.80
N ARG A 866 -17.77 9.53 34.12
CA ARG A 866 -17.46 9.52 32.68
C ARG A 866 -18.30 8.46 31.96
N PRO A 867 -19.60 8.73 31.71
CA PRO A 867 -20.51 7.75 31.13
C PRO A 867 -20.09 7.18 29.76
N MET A 868 -19.25 7.89 29.00
CA MET A 868 -18.80 7.48 27.66
C MET A 868 -17.50 6.66 27.68
N ALA A 869 -17.07 6.14 28.84
CA ALA A 869 -15.83 5.38 28.99
C ALA A 869 -15.70 4.14 28.07
N PHE A 870 -16.81 3.61 27.52
CA PHE A 870 -16.81 2.49 26.56
C PHE A 870 -17.23 2.89 25.14
N ALA A 871 -17.48 4.18 24.88
CA ALA A 871 -17.82 4.69 23.56
C ALA A 871 -16.56 5.16 22.83
N ARG A 872 -16.43 4.87 21.54
CA ARG A 872 -15.34 5.36 20.68
C ARG A 872 -15.65 6.76 20.19
N GLU A 873 -14.62 7.60 20.00
CA GLU A 873 -14.77 8.96 19.46
C GLU A 873 -15.56 9.00 18.14
N SER A 874 -15.31 8.02 17.26
CA SER A 874 -16.02 7.89 15.98
C SER A 874 -17.54 7.89 16.15
N ALA A 875 -18.07 7.11 17.11
CA ALA A 875 -19.51 7.03 17.35
C ALA A 875 -20.12 8.33 17.87
N LEU A 876 -19.35 9.15 18.59
CA LEU A 876 -19.79 10.48 19.08
C LEU A 876 -19.79 11.48 17.93
N ARG A 877 -18.73 11.46 17.13
CA ARG A 877 -18.57 12.28 15.94
C ARG A 877 -19.70 12.06 14.94
N ASP A 878 -19.98 10.79 14.61
CA ASP A 878 -21.02 10.43 13.65
C ASP A 878 -22.41 10.88 14.13
N PHE A 879 -22.70 10.72 15.43
CA PHE A 879 -23.96 11.21 16.00
C PHE A 879 -24.06 12.75 15.97
N ALA A 880 -22.99 13.45 16.31
CA ALA A 880 -22.96 14.90 16.33
C ALA A 880 -23.18 15.50 14.93
N TYR A 881 -22.57 14.91 13.90
CA TYR A 881 -22.76 15.32 12.50
C TYR A 881 -24.15 14.96 11.98
N ALA A 882 -24.60 13.71 12.14
CA ALA A 882 -25.93 13.27 11.70
C ALA A 882 -27.07 14.06 12.36
N SER A 883 -26.86 14.54 13.59
CA SER A 883 -27.85 15.31 14.35
C SER A 883 -27.75 16.82 14.16
N GLY A 884 -26.73 17.31 13.45
CA GLY A 884 -26.48 18.73 13.23
C GLY A 884 -26.30 19.54 14.54
N LEU A 885 -25.55 18.99 15.51
CA LEU A 885 -25.35 19.66 16.80
C LEU A 885 -24.48 20.94 16.64
N PRO A 886 -24.75 22.03 17.39
CA PRO A 886 -24.00 23.27 17.28
C PRO A 886 -22.57 23.11 17.80
N GLN A 887 -21.57 23.17 16.92
CA GLN A 887 -20.16 23.06 17.31
C GLN A 887 -19.56 24.45 17.51
N VAL A 888 -19.09 24.74 18.73
CA VAL A 888 -18.27 25.91 19.03
C VAL A 888 -16.81 25.50 18.85
N LEU A 889 -16.24 25.79 17.69
CA LEU A 889 -14.84 25.48 17.37
C LEU A 889 -13.94 26.60 17.90
N ALA A 890 -12.89 26.26 18.64
CA ALA A 890 -11.85 27.23 18.99
C ALA A 890 -11.06 27.58 17.72
N ALA A 891 -10.70 28.87 17.52
CA ALA A 891 -10.06 29.34 16.29
C ALA A 891 -8.78 28.58 15.89
N GLN A 892 -8.05 27.98 16.83
CA GLN A 892 -6.88 27.14 16.54
C GLN A 892 -7.22 25.78 15.90
N GLU A 893 -8.37 25.17 16.22
CA GLU A 893 -8.81 23.90 15.64
C GLU A 893 -9.39 24.08 14.22
N ALA A 894 -9.90 25.27 13.91
CA ALA A 894 -10.30 25.64 12.56
C ALA A 894 -9.10 25.91 11.63
N ILE A 895 -7.98 26.38 12.20
CA ILE A 895 -6.77 26.74 11.43
C ILE A 895 -5.85 25.52 11.22
N HIS A 896 -5.81 24.57 12.17
CA HIS A 896 -4.92 23.40 12.10
C HIS A 896 -5.57 22.08 12.57
N PRO A 897 -6.58 21.56 11.85
CA PRO A 897 -7.29 20.33 12.21
C PRO A 897 -6.40 19.07 12.24
N HIS A 898 -5.22 19.12 11.61
CA HIS A 898 -4.32 17.97 11.45
C HIS A 898 -3.14 17.95 12.44
N VAL A 899 -2.93 19.00 13.25
CA VAL A 899 -1.78 19.06 14.16
C VAL A 899 -1.82 17.97 15.23
N PHE A 900 -3.00 17.60 15.73
CA PHE A 900 -3.13 16.53 16.72
C PHE A 900 -2.88 15.13 16.13
N SER A 901 -3.33 14.89 14.90
CA SER A 901 -3.03 13.66 14.13
C SER A 901 -1.53 13.55 13.84
N ASN A 902 -0.90 14.67 13.49
CA ASN A 902 0.53 14.73 13.19
C ASN A 902 1.41 14.59 14.44
N LEU A 903 0.99 15.16 15.59
CA LEU A 903 1.66 14.94 16.88
C LEU A 903 1.54 13.49 17.35
N LYS A 904 0.35 12.89 17.20
CA LYS A 904 0.12 11.46 17.48
C LYS A 904 1.03 10.59 16.61
N ARG A 905 1.18 10.88 15.31
CA ARG A 905 2.10 10.18 14.42
C ARG A 905 3.58 10.40 14.75
N ALA A 906 3.95 11.63 15.14
CA ALA A 906 5.34 12.00 15.44
C ALA A 906 5.85 11.42 16.76
N LEU A 907 4.96 11.12 17.70
CA LEU A 907 5.34 10.58 19.02
C LEU A 907 5.45 9.04 19.04
N ILE A 908 4.86 8.32 18.08
CA ILE A 908 4.89 6.84 17.95
C ILE A 908 6.29 6.23 18.14
N PRO A 909 7.39 6.77 17.57
CA PRO A 909 8.72 6.16 17.68
C PRO A 909 9.35 6.30 19.08
N LEU A 910 8.93 7.28 19.89
CA LEU A 910 9.50 7.58 21.20
C LEU A 910 8.86 6.76 22.34
N MET A 911 7.82 5.98 22.02
CA MET A 911 7.00 5.26 23.00
C MET A 911 7.45 3.80 23.24
N GLY A 912 8.55 3.35 22.63
CA GLY A 912 9.23 2.11 23.01
C GLY A 912 8.47 0.80 22.76
N ALA A 913 7.50 0.79 21.85
CA ALA A 913 6.93 -0.45 21.30
C ALA A 913 7.24 -0.50 19.81
N ASP A 914 7.79 -1.63 19.38
CA ASP A 914 8.03 -1.99 18.00
C ASP A 914 6.74 -1.87 17.16
N ALA A 915 6.93 -1.81 15.84
CA ALA A 915 5.92 -1.58 14.81
C ALA A 915 4.69 -2.52 14.79
N ASP A 916 4.53 -3.40 15.78
CA ASP A 916 3.57 -4.50 15.85
C ASP A 916 2.31 -4.23 16.70
N THR A 917 2.04 -2.99 17.14
CA THR A 917 0.79 -2.69 17.90
C THR A 917 -0.10 -1.61 17.27
N ILE A 918 0.00 -1.41 15.95
CA ILE A 918 -0.95 -0.57 15.17
C ILE A 918 -1.91 -1.43 14.29
N ALA A 919 -1.79 -2.76 14.30
CA ALA A 919 -2.70 -3.65 13.57
C ALA A 919 -3.45 -4.63 14.50
N ALA A 920 -4.14 -4.11 15.53
CA ALA A 920 -5.24 -4.80 16.24
C ALA A 920 -5.66 -3.88 17.41
N THR A 921 -6.54 -2.92 17.19
CA THR A 921 -7.99 -3.15 17.28
C THR A 921 -8.64 -1.98 16.54
N SER A 922 -9.07 -2.25 15.31
CA SER A 922 -10.46 -2.60 14.96
C SER A 922 -11.31 -1.35 14.72
#